data_AF-A0A261D5D6-F1
#
_entry.id   AF-A0A261D5D6-F1
#
_cell.length_a   1.000
_cell.length_b   1.000
_cell.length_c   1.000
_cell.angle_alpha   90.00
_cell.angle_beta   90.00
_cell.angle_gamma   90.00
#
_symmetry.space_group_name_H-M   'P 1'
#
loop_
_entity.id
_entity.type
_entity.pdbx_description
1 polymer ?
#
loop_
_entity_poly.entity_id
_entity_poly.type
_entity_poly.pdbx_seq_one_letter_code
_entity_poly.pdbx_strand_id
1 'polypeptide(L)'
;MAAEELVNSSHWGAFTASLDEQGLSVTPDPADPDPSELLRNIPASLDKGVRVLHPSVRRGWLEDGPGPSDRRGSDEYVEVSWDRALDLLAGELERVRSTYGNPAIFGGSYGWASAGRFHHAQSQIHRFLNTIGGYTRSVHSYSHGASSVLLPHIVGDEAPLYRPTTWNVLSEHTDLFVCFGGIPAKNVQINAGGISRHTVRESLERASARGAEFVTISPLADDLATVTDAQWISINPATDTALMLALCWVLLTEGLCDLEFVDKYTVGFEEFARYLRGQTDGIAKTPRWAANICGIDAPTIADLARRMAAGRTMVTTSWSLQRARFGEQPVWASIALAAFLGQIGLPGGGFGHGYGSTGGMGAGKLPYPLPTFHQGVNSVSDFIPVARISDMLLEPGAGYEYNGQSRVYPDTKLIYWAGGNPFHHHQDLVRLRAGFQRPDTVVVHEPFWTATARHADIVLPVTTTLERNDIGCGRYDEIMTAMQQISPPVGESLSDYAILTELSKRLGVENQFTEGRDEWDWLEHIYERWREAIPDQFTPGQNFAEFWASRHLDLPGADSKHVLFEDFRKDPDKHRLATPSGRIEISSSTIAGFGYDDCPPHPTWLAPEETVDVGSGQYPLCLVANNPASRLHSQLDNGAVSVESKVLGREPIRLNPGDAQARGIATGDIVLVRSDTGEMLAGAVLDDRVSGNVVQISTGAWFDYSSPDVAGCIHGNPNVLTRDTGSSKLAQGSTGQLVRVEVEVYTGEVPDVVVHDQHRWMSPT
;
A
#
# COMPACT_ATOMS: atom_id res chain seq x y z
N MET A 1 -14.23 15.87 -37.53
CA MET A 1 -12.78 16.08 -37.34
C MET A 1 -12.33 14.99 -36.37
N ALA A 2 -11.20 14.33 -36.59
CA ALA A 2 -10.71 13.38 -35.60
C ALA A 2 -10.46 14.14 -34.28
N ALA A 3 -10.87 13.58 -33.15
CA ALA A 3 -10.54 14.17 -31.85
C ALA A 3 -9.01 14.25 -31.70
N GLU A 4 -8.54 15.35 -31.11
CA GLU A 4 -7.12 15.51 -30.83
C GLU A 4 -6.65 14.42 -29.87
N GLU A 5 -5.53 13.79 -30.20
CA GLU A 5 -4.89 12.81 -29.34
C GLU A 5 -3.90 13.50 -28.41
N LEU A 6 -4.19 13.42 -27.11
CA LEU A 6 -3.48 14.09 -26.03
C LEU A 6 -2.74 13.06 -25.16
N VAL A 7 -1.66 13.50 -24.51
CA VAL A 7 -0.83 12.65 -23.66
C VAL A 7 -1.19 12.78 -22.19
N ASN A 8 -1.12 11.67 -21.46
CA ASN A 8 -1.34 11.66 -20.02
C ASN A 8 -0.58 10.48 -19.37
N SER A 9 -0.54 10.44 -18.04
CA SER A 9 0.14 9.42 -17.27
C SER A 9 -0.66 9.07 -16.03
N SER A 10 -0.56 7.80 -15.61
CA SER A 10 -1.27 7.27 -14.47
C SER A 10 -0.37 6.34 -13.65
N HIS A 11 -0.88 5.85 -12.53
CA HIS A 11 -0.19 4.80 -11.77
C HIS A 11 0.02 3.51 -12.55
N TRP A 12 -0.73 3.31 -13.65
CA TRP A 12 -0.73 2.09 -14.45
C TRP A 12 0.10 2.20 -15.73
N GLY A 13 0.63 3.38 -16.06
CA GLY A 13 1.27 3.59 -17.36
C GLY A 13 1.10 5.00 -17.91
N ALA A 14 1.99 5.37 -18.83
CA ALA A 14 1.77 6.45 -19.78
C ALA A 14 0.79 6.00 -20.89
N PHE A 15 -0.02 6.93 -21.39
CA PHE A 15 -1.00 6.65 -22.42
C PHE A 15 -1.31 7.90 -23.25
N THR A 16 -1.83 7.68 -24.44
CA THR A 16 -2.56 8.70 -25.21
C THR A 16 -4.06 8.48 -25.09
N ALA A 17 -4.82 9.56 -25.18
CA ALA A 17 -6.26 9.48 -25.16
C ALA A 17 -6.90 10.54 -26.06
N SER A 18 -8.12 10.23 -26.51
CA SER A 18 -8.99 11.13 -27.25
C SER A 18 -10.42 11.00 -26.74
N LEU A 19 -11.15 12.10 -26.72
CA LEU A 19 -12.54 12.15 -26.31
C LEU A 19 -13.39 12.70 -27.45
N ASP A 20 -14.36 11.93 -27.91
CA ASP A 20 -15.31 12.31 -28.95
C ASP A 20 -16.76 11.92 -28.58
N GLU A 21 -17.66 11.96 -29.55
CA GLU A 21 -19.07 11.58 -29.37
C GLU A 21 -19.27 10.09 -29.04
N GLN A 22 -18.29 9.23 -29.35
CA GLN A 22 -18.31 7.80 -29.08
C GLN A 22 -17.77 7.48 -27.67
N GLY A 23 -17.07 8.41 -27.02
CA GLY A 23 -16.57 8.29 -25.66
C GLY A 23 -15.07 8.50 -25.56
N LEU A 24 -14.48 8.08 -24.42
CA LEU A 24 -13.05 8.16 -24.18
C LEU A 24 -12.34 6.94 -24.77
N SER A 25 -11.40 7.15 -25.69
CA SER A 25 -10.43 6.14 -26.13
C SER A 25 -9.13 6.31 -25.36
N VAL A 26 -8.54 5.21 -24.89
CA VAL A 26 -7.26 5.19 -24.15
C VAL A 26 -6.34 4.16 -24.80
N THR A 27 -5.16 4.60 -25.22
CA THR A 27 -4.15 3.77 -25.88
C THR A 27 -2.86 3.78 -25.04
N PRO A 28 -2.36 2.62 -24.59
CA PRO A 28 -1.08 2.55 -23.86
C PRO A 28 0.08 3.09 -24.70
N ASP A 29 1.12 3.60 -24.03
CA ASP A 29 2.36 3.98 -24.70
C ASP A 29 2.99 2.75 -25.42
N PRO A 30 3.19 2.80 -26.75
CA PRO A 30 3.78 1.68 -27.50
C PRO A 30 5.25 1.39 -27.12
N ALA A 31 5.93 2.28 -26.40
CA ALA A 31 7.28 2.07 -25.90
C ALA A 31 7.34 1.22 -24.61
N ASP A 32 6.20 0.99 -23.95
CA ASP A 32 6.07 0.15 -22.77
C ASP A 32 6.06 -1.35 -23.18
N PRO A 33 7.01 -2.18 -22.72
CA PRO A 33 7.08 -3.58 -23.14
C PRO A 33 6.02 -4.49 -22.48
N ASP A 34 5.36 -4.07 -21.41
CA ASP A 34 4.32 -4.85 -20.70
C ASP A 34 3.20 -3.92 -20.19
N PRO A 35 2.46 -3.26 -21.09
CA PRO A 35 1.50 -2.22 -20.73
C PRO A 35 0.34 -2.79 -19.90
N SER A 36 -0.06 -2.04 -18.88
CA SER A 36 -1.09 -2.46 -17.93
C SER A 36 -2.48 -2.52 -18.56
N GLU A 37 -3.15 -3.67 -18.42
CA GLU A 37 -4.56 -3.81 -18.80
C GLU A 37 -5.47 -2.87 -18.01
N LEU A 38 -5.03 -2.39 -16.85
CA LEU A 38 -5.79 -1.50 -15.97
C LEU A 38 -6.08 -0.14 -16.60
N LEU A 39 -5.37 0.25 -17.67
CA LEU A 39 -5.70 1.43 -18.46
C LEU A 39 -7.11 1.34 -19.06
N ARG A 40 -7.64 0.13 -19.31
CA ARG A 40 -9.03 -0.10 -19.76
C ARG A 40 -10.09 0.32 -18.74
N ASN A 41 -9.72 0.54 -17.48
CA ASN A 41 -10.63 1.04 -16.46
C ASN A 41 -10.82 2.57 -16.52
N ILE A 42 -9.87 3.30 -17.12
CA ILE A 42 -9.85 4.78 -17.11
C ILE A 42 -11.16 5.41 -17.64
N PRO A 43 -11.81 4.92 -18.71
CA PRO A 43 -13.08 5.48 -19.17
C PRO A 43 -14.18 5.55 -18.10
N ALA A 44 -14.17 4.65 -17.12
CA ALA A 44 -15.14 4.64 -16.03
C ALA A 44 -14.98 5.84 -15.07
N SER A 45 -13.88 6.59 -15.15
CA SER A 45 -13.69 7.82 -14.38
C SER A 45 -14.59 8.97 -14.83
N LEU A 46 -15.17 8.89 -16.04
CA LEU A 46 -16.11 9.86 -16.60
C LEU A 46 -17.58 9.45 -16.42
N ASP A 47 -17.85 8.30 -15.79
CA ASP A 47 -19.20 7.81 -15.56
C ASP A 47 -19.96 8.68 -14.55
N LYS A 48 -20.89 9.49 -15.06
CA LYS A 48 -21.71 10.40 -14.25
C LYS A 48 -22.59 9.67 -13.23
N GLY A 49 -22.85 8.37 -13.38
CA GLY A 49 -23.65 7.58 -12.45
C GLY A 49 -22.98 7.35 -11.09
N VAL A 50 -21.64 7.44 -11.04
CA VAL A 50 -20.85 7.24 -9.82
C VAL A 50 -20.14 8.52 -9.31
N ARG A 51 -20.09 9.58 -10.11
CA ARG A 51 -19.36 10.82 -9.80
C ARG A 51 -20.07 11.68 -8.76
N VAL A 52 -19.32 12.36 -7.90
CA VAL A 52 -19.88 13.48 -7.13
C VAL A 52 -20.05 14.66 -8.08
N LEU A 53 -21.30 15.06 -8.34
CA LEU A 53 -21.60 16.10 -9.34
C LEU A 53 -21.66 17.51 -8.74
N HIS A 54 -22.05 17.64 -7.48
CA HIS A 54 -22.24 18.93 -6.80
C HIS A 54 -21.69 18.88 -5.37
N PRO A 55 -21.25 20.02 -4.80
CA PRO A 55 -20.98 20.11 -3.37
C PRO A 55 -22.18 19.60 -2.57
N SER A 56 -21.93 18.65 -1.68
CA SER A 56 -22.99 17.95 -0.97
C SER A 56 -22.71 17.97 0.53
N VAL A 57 -23.72 18.29 1.33
CA VAL A 57 -23.61 18.31 2.78
C VAL A 57 -24.60 17.32 3.36
N ARG A 58 -24.15 16.52 4.33
CA ARG A 58 -24.99 15.58 5.05
C ARG A 58 -26.14 16.32 5.73
N ARG A 59 -27.37 15.87 5.51
CA ARG A 59 -28.59 16.51 6.01
C ARG A 59 -28.54 16.78 7.52
N GLY A 60 -28.15 15.78 8.31
CA GLY A 60 -28.08 15.95 9.77
C GLY A 60 -27.06 17.00 10.22
N TRP A 61 -25.94 17.14 9.52
CA TRP A 61 -24.97 18.19 9.85
C TRP A 61 -25.51 19.59 9.50
N LEU A 62 -26.28 19.74 8.41
CA LEU A 62 -26.95 21.00 8.07
C LEU A 62 -28.03 21.40 9.09
N GLU A 63 -28.77 20.42 9.60
CA GLU A 63 -29.91 20.63 10.51
C GLU A 63 -29.45 20.83 11.96
N ASP A 64 -28.52 19.98 12.43
CA ASP A 64 -28.12 19.90 13.83
C ASP A 64 -26.78 20.62 14.12
N GLY A 65 -26.01 20.94 13.07
CA GLY A 65 -24.66 21.50 13.18
C GLY A 65 -23.56 20.46 13.46
N PRO A 66 -22.31 20.92 13.70
CA PRO A 66 -21.17 20.06 14.00
C PRO A 66 -21.35 19.25 15.29
N GLY A 67 -21.02 17.96 15.24
CA GLY A 67 -21.05 17.08 16.39
C GLY A 67 -20.96 15.59 16.03
N PRO A 68 -20.72 14.73 17.04
CA PRO A 68 -20.82 13.27 16.86
C PRO A 68 -22.21 12.88 16.38
N SER A 69 -22.31 11.93 15.45
CA SER A 69 -23.59 11.51 14.88
C SER A 69 -23.56 10.05 14.45
N ASP A 70 -24.52 9.27 14.95
CA ASP A 70 -24.75 7.87 14.55
C ASP A 70 -25.36 7.74 13.15
N ARG A 71 -25.93 8.83 12.60
CA ARG A 71 -26.45 8.91 11.23
C ARG A 71 -25.34 8.86 10.17
N ARG A 72 -24.09 9.22 10.49
CA ARG A 72 -22.99 9.28 9.51
C ARG A 72 -22.76 7.91 8.86
N GLY A 73 -22.78 7.85 7.53
CA GLY A 73 -22.78 6.60 6.76
C GLY A 73 -24.16 6.09 6.33
N SER A 74 -25.23 6.54 6.98
CA SER A 74 -26.62 6.08 6.75
C SER A 74 -27.60 7.24 6.52
N ASP A 75 -27.08 8.47 6.41
CA ASP A 75 -27.84 9.69 6.22
C ASP A 75 -28.01 10.03 4.73
N GLU A 76 -28.88 10.99 4.46
CA GLU A 76 -29.04 11.59 3.13
C GLU A 76 -28.15 12.83 2.97
N TYR A 77 -27.81 13.15 1.72
CA TYR A 77 -27.07 14.34 1.34
C TYR A 77 -27.97 15.37 0.65
N VAL A 78 -27.66 16.65 0.89
CA VAL A 78 -28.30 17.82 0.26
C VAL A 78 -27.25 18.52 -0.60
N GLU A 79 -27.53 18.65 -1.89
CA GLU A 79 -26.70 19.45 -2.80
C GLU A 79 -26.82 20.93 -2.45
N VAL A 80 -25.69 21.63 -2.41
CA VAL A 80 -25.60 23.05 -2.10
C VAL A 80 -24.68 23.75 -3.10
N SER A 81 -24.78 25.07 -3.19
CA SER A 81 -23.83 25.85 -3.99
C SER A 81 -22.42 25.78 -3.40
N TRP A 82 -21.41 25.96 -4.26
CA TRP A 82 -20.01 26.08 -3.85
C TRP A 82 -19.79 27.13 -2.75
N ASP A 83 -20.37 28.33 -2.90
CA ASP A 83 -20.25 29.38 -1.88
C ASP A 83 -20.78 28.92 -0.52
N ARG A 84 -21.93 28.23 -0.51
CA ARG A 84 -22.51 27.72 0.73
C ARG A 84 -21.63 26.65 1.36
N ALA A 85 -21.14 25.69 0.58
CA ALA A 85 -20.25 24.63 1.07
C ALA A 85 -18.95 25.20 1.66
N LEU A 86 -18.33 26.15 0.96
CA LEU A 86 -17.07 26.77 1.38
C LEU A 86 -17.23 27.69 2.59
N ASP A 87 -18.35 28.42 2.70
CA ASP A 87 -18.65 29.24 3.88
C ASP A 87 -18.86 28.37 5.13
N LEU A 88 -19.60 27.27 4.99
CA LEU A 88 -19.80 26.28 6.06
C LEU A 88 -18.46 25.68 6.51
N LEU A 89 -17.62 25.25 5.56
CA LEU A 89 -16.33 24.65 5.86
C LEU A 89 -15.34 25.64 6.48
N ALA A 90 -15.26 26.88 5.96
CA ALA A 90 -14.40 27.92 6.53
C ALA A 90 -14.78 28.23 7.97
N GLY A 91 -16.09 28.38 8.24
CA GLY A 91 -16.60 28.62 9.58
C GLY A 91 -16.28 27.48 10.55
N GLU A 92 -16.40 26.24 10.09
CA GLU A 92 -16.11 25.06 10.90
C GLU A 92 -14.62 24.88 11.21
N LEU A 93 -13.74 25.10 10.22
CA LEU A 93 -12.30 25.12 10.44
C LEU A 93 -11.90 26.19 11.47
N GLU A 94 -12.46 27.39 11.37
CA GLU A 94 -12.20 28.46 12.33
C GLU A 94 -12.73 28.11 13.73
N ARG A 95 -13.92 27.51 13.84
CA ARG A 95 -14.47 27.03 15.13
C ARG A 95 -13.54 26.01 15.78
N VAL A 96 -13.11 24.99 15.04
CA VAL A 96 -12.25 23.93 15.59
C VAL A 96 -10.90 24.49 16.02
N ARG A 97 -10.26 25.32 15.18
CA ARG A 97 -8.96 25.94 15.48
C ARG A 97 -9.04 26.86 16.70
N SER A 98 -10.07 27.69 16.80
CA SER A 98 -10.23 28.64 17.91
C SER A 98 -10.68 27.99 19.22
N THR A 99 -11.44 26.89 19.17
CA THR A 99 -12.00 26.22 20.36
C THR A 99 -11.08 25.13 20.91
N TYR A 100 -10.49 24.30 20.03
CA TYR A 100 -9.74 23.10 20.41
C TYR A 100 -8.26 23.14 20.01
N GLY A 101 -7.89 24.02 19.09
CA GLY A 101 -6.54 24.10 18.52
C GLY A 101 -6.30 23.08 17.41
N ASN A 102 -5.23 23.32 16.64
CA ASN A 102 -4.89 22.53 15.45
C ASN A 102 -4.60 21.03 15.70
N PRO A 103 -4.12 20.56 16.88
CA PRO A 103 -4.03 19.12 17.15
C PRO A 103 -5.38 18.37 17.08
N ALA A 104 -6.51 19.07 17.19
CA ALA A 104 -7.84 18.48 17.03
C ALA A 104 -8.24 18.25 15.55
N ILE A 105 -7.43 18.71 14.60
CA ILE A 105 -7.60 18.45 13.17
C ILE A 105 -6.73 17.25 12.80
N PHE A 106 -7.35 16.16 12.37
CA PHE A 106 -6.65 15.05 11.76
C PHE A 106 -6.61 15.23 10.25
N GLY A 107 -5.40 15.43 9.73
CA GLY A 107 -5.12 15.63 8.31
C GLY A 107 -4.18 14.59 7.73
N GLY A 108 -4.06 13.41 8.36
CA GLY A 108 -3.16 12.34 7.90
C GLY A 108 -3.46 11.86 6.47
N SER A 109 -4.74 11.84 6.09
CA SER A 109 -5.23 11.73 4.72
C SER A 109 -4.57 10.65 3.84
N TYR A 110 -4.24 9.48 4.41
CA TYR A 110 -3.51 8.44 3.70
C TYR A 110 -4.27 7.95 2.45
N GLY A 111 -3.57 7.79 1.35
CA GLY A 111 -4.13 7.28 0.10
C GLY A 111 -3.12 7.25 -1.05
N TRP A 112 -3.55 6.72 -2.19
CA TRP A 112 -2.74 6.69 -3.40
C TRP A 112 -2.97 7.92 -4.31
N ALA A 113 -4.03 8.70 -4.06
CA ALA A 113 -4.44 9.83 -4.88
C ALA A 113 -4.42 9.48 -6.39
N SER A 114 -3.83 10.33 -7.21
CA SER A 114 -3.57 10.08 -8.63
C SER A 114 -2.16 10.55 -8.98
N ALA A 115 -1.66 10.15 -10.15
CA ALA A 115 -0.43 10.69 -10.72
C ALA A 115 -0.55 12.21 -10.96
N GLY A 116 0.58 12.92 -10.91
CA GLY A 116 0.66 14.37 -10.98
C GLY A 116 1.60 14.95 -9.91
N ARG A 117 2.44 15.92 -10.28
CA ARG A 117 3.41 16.55 -9.37
C ARG A 117 2.83 17.77 -8.67
N PHE A 118 1.87 18.46 -9.29
CA PHE A 118 1.20 19.61 -8.71
C PHE A 118 -0.11 19.22 -8.02
N HIS A 119 -1.02 18.54 -8.71
CA HIS A 119 -2.35 18.18 -8.19
C HIS A 119 -2.37 16.90 -7.35
N HIS A 120 -1.24 16.54 -6.74
CA HIS A 120 -1.22 15.46 -5.75
C HIS A 120 -2.05 15.87 -4.53
N ALA A 121 -3.25 15.32 -4.40
CA ALA A 121 -4.27 15.75 -3.43
C ALA A 121 -3.74 15.85 -1.98
N GLN A 122 -2.98 14.86 -1.52
CA GLN A 122 -2.34 14.89 -0.20
C GLN A 122 -1.33 16.04 -0.04
N SER A 123 -0.58 16.38 -1.09
CA SER A 123 0.33 17.54 -1.03
C SER A 123 -0.44 18.85 -0.94
N GLN A 124 -1.56 18.96 -1.66
CA GLN A 124 -2.42 20.15 -1.65
C GLN A 124 -3.07 20.37 -0.29
N ILE A 125 -3.72 19.35 0.28
CA ILE A 125 -4.33 19.44 1.60
C ILE A 125 -3.29 19.69 2.71
N HIS A 126 -2.13 19.04 2.68
CA HIS A 126 -1.09 19.28 3.70
C HIS A 126 -0.55 20.71 3.62
N ARG A 127 -0.37 21.26 2.41
CA ARG A 127 0.02 22.66 2.24
C ARG A 127 -1.01 23.59 2.86
N PHE A 128 -2.28 23.40 2.51
CA PHE A 128 -3.37 24.20 3.06
C PHE A 128 -3.45 24.11 4.59
N LEU A 129 -3.40 22.90 5.16
CA LEU A 129 -3.45 22.73 6.62
C LEU A 129 -2.25 23.39 7.32
N ASN A 130 -1.07 23.36 6.69
CA ASN A 130 0.11 24.05 7.21
C ASN A 130 -0.05 25.59 7.21
N THR A 131 -0.73 26.19 6.22
CA THR A 131 -0.97 27.65 6.22
C THR A 131 -1.96 28.10 7.28
N ILE A 132 -2.83 27.21 7.77
CA ILE A 132 -3.81 27.50 8.83
C ILE A 132 -3.35 27.03 10.23
N GLY A 133 -2.08 26.64 10.40
CA GLY A 133 -1.46 26.37 11.71
C GLY A 133 -1.12 24.90 11.99
N GLY A 134 -1.17 24.02 11.00
CA GLY A 134 -0.79 22.61 11.12
C GLY A 134 -1.95 21.69 11.54
N TYR A 135 -1.64 20.42 11.77
CA TYR A 135 -2.61 19.35 12.02
C TYR A 135 -1.96 18.10 12.62
N THR A 136 -2.73 17.25 13.29
CA THR A 136 -2.28 15.90 13.69
C THR A 136 -2.12 15.03 12.45
N ARG A 137 -0.91 14.55 12.20
CA ARG A 137 -0.56 13.75 11.02
C ARG A 137 -0.60 12.24 11.29
N SER A 138 -0.48 11.44 10.24
CA SER A 138 -0.09 10.03 10.35
C SER A 138 1.36 9.81 9.93
N VAL A 139 2.01 8.79 10.46
CA VAL A 139 3.34 8.33 10.04
C VAL A 139 3.28 6.94 9.42
N HIS A 140 4.26 6.67 8.55
CA HIS A 140 4.41 5.42 7.79
C HIS A 140 3.29 5.18 6.78
N SER A 141 3.10 3.93 6.38
CA SER A 141 2.16 3.53 5.33
C SER A 141 1.48 2.21 5.67
N TYR A 142 0.35 1.92 5.03
CA TYR A 142 -0.26 0.59 5.07
C TYR A 142 0.55 -0.44 4.27
N SER A 143 1.51 0.00 3.45
CA SER A 143 2.35 -0.88 2.63
C SER A 143 3.53 -1.46 3.40
N HIS A 144 4.19 -0.67 4.26
CA HIS A 144 5.46 -1.04 4.92
C HIS A 144 5.55 -0.48 6.35
N GLY A 145 4.42 -0.39 7.05
CA GLY A 145 4.32 0.18 8.40
C GLY A 145 5.22 -0.50 9.45
N ALA A 146 5.45 -1.80 9.34
CA ALA A 146 6.38 -2.51 10.23
C ALA A 146 7.84 -2.31 9.79
N SER A 147 8.15 -2.50 8.51
CA SER A 147 9.51 -2.38 7.98
C SER A 147 10.11 -0.99 8.12
N SER A 148 9.32 0.08 7.92
CA SER A 148 9.77 1.46 8.08
C SER A 148 10.26 1.79 9.50
N VAL A 149 9.76 1.07 10.51
CA VAL A 149 10.21 1.22 11.89
C VAL A 149 11.38 0.29 12.19
N LEU A 150 11.34 -0.94 11.68
CA LEU A 150 12.36 -1.95 11.95
C LEU A 150 13.70 -1.65 11.28
N LEU A 151 13.71 -1.38 9.97
CA LEU A 151 14.94 -1.31 9.17
C LEU A 151 15.97 -0.30 9.70
N PRO A 152 15.58 0.90 10.19
CA PRO A 152 16.52 1.82 10.82
C PRO A 152 17.29 1.23 12.01
N HIS A 153 16.68 0.31 12.78
CA HIS A 153 17.36 -0.36 13.89
C HIS A 153 18.33 -1.45 13.43
N ILE A 154 18.03 -2.11 12.30
CA ILE A 154 18.74 -3.33 11.88
C ILE A 154 19.85 -3.03 10.88
N VAL A 155 19.59 -2.12 9.92
CA VAL A 155 20.51 -1.77 8.84
C VAL A 155 20.76 -0.26 8.72
N GLY A 156 20.17 0.54 9.61
CA GLY A 156 20.50 1.96 9.81
C GLY A 156 19.57 2.93 9.07
N ASP A 157 18.90 2.50 8.01
CA ASP A 157 17.97 3.34 7.24
C ASP A 157 16.92 2.53 6.47
N GLU A 158 16.10 3.23 5.68
CA GLU A 158 15.08 2.65 4.80
C GLU A 158 15.57 2.39 3.37
N ALA A 159 16.89 2.42 3.10
CA ALA A 159 17.40 2.16 1.75
C ALA A 159 16.87 0.85 1.13
N PRO A 160 16.70 -0.27 1.87
CA PRO A 160 16.11 -1.48 1.32
C PRO A 160 14.69 -1.32 0.75
N LEU A 161 13.91 -0.33 1.23
CA LEU A 161 12.55 -0.06 0.75
C LEU A 161 12.52 0.76 -0.54
N TYR A 162 13.59 1.51 -0.85
CA TYR A 162 13.53 2.53 -1.91
C TYR A 162 14.67 2.45 -2.93
N ARG A 163 15.77 1.78 -2.59
CA ARG A 163 16.94 1.59 -3.45
C ARG A 163 17.53 0.19 -3.25
N PRO A 164 16.75 -0.88 -3.49
CA PRO A 164 17.30 -2.23 -3.46
C PRO A 164 18.21 -2.47 -4.69
N THR A 165 18.91 -3.60 -4.72
CA THR A 165 19.70 -4.03 -5.89
C THR A 165 18.85 -4.02 -7.17
N THR A 166 19.41 -3.59 -8.30
CA THR A 166 18.60 -3.44 -9.51
C THR A 166 18.33 -4.76 -10.22
N TRP A 167 17.20 -4.84 -10.94
CA TRP A 167 16.83 -6.01 -11.73
C TRP A 167 17.89 -6.39 -12.77
N ASN A 168 18.59 -5.42 -13.37
CA ASN A 168 19.70 -5.71 -14.27
C ASN A 168 20.78 -6.54 -13.58
N VAL A 169 21.25 -6.12 -12.40
CA VAL A 169 22.22 -6.89 -11.61
C VAL A 169 21.67 -8.27 -11.26
N LEU A 170 20.43 -8.35 -10.74
CA LEU A 170 19.86 -9.63 -10.31
C LEU A 170 19.74 -10.62 -11.47
N SER A 171 19.26 -10.14 -12.61
CA SER A 171 19.07 -10.98 -13.79
C SER A 171 20.37 -11.45 -14.43
N GLU A 172 21.49 -10.75 -14.19
CA GLU A 172 22.83 -11.10 -14.69
C GLU A 172 23.64 -11.98 -13.73
N HIS A 173 23.37 -11.91 -12.41
CA HIS A 173 24.26 -12.48 -11.41
C HIS A 173 23.63 -13.47 -10.41
N THR A 174 22.31 -13.48 -10.23
CA THR A 174 21.67 -14.39 -9.26
C THR A 174 21.53 -15.80 -9.83
N ASP A 175 21.97 -16.83 -9.10
CA ASP A 175 21.79 -18.23 -9.49
C ASP A 175 20.47 -18.80 -8.94
N LEU A 176 20.09 -18.40 -7.71
CA LEU A 176 18.87 -18.83 -7.04
C LEU A 176 18.10 -17.65 -6.45
N PHE A 177 16.84 -17.49 -6.85
CA PHE A 177 15.89 -16.60 -6.22
C PHE A 177 15.03 -17.38 -5.21
N VAL A 178 15.05 -16.97 -3.94
CA VAL A 178 14.15 -17.50 -2.91
C VAL A 178 13.17 -16.41 -2.51
N CYS A 179 11.94 -16.54 -3.03
CA CYS A 179 10.92 -15.50 -3.01
C CYS A 179 9.83 -15.80 -1.98
N PHE A 180 9.97 -15.22 -0.79
CA PHE A 180 8.94 -15.26 0.25
C PHE A 180 7.83 -14.26 -0.06
N GLY A 181 6.62 -14.77 -0.26
CA GLY A 181 5.47 -14.00 -0.75
C GLY A 181 5.57 -13.60 -2.23
N GLY A 182 6.46 -14.27 -2.99
CA GLY A 182 6.61 -14.19 -4.44
C GLY A 182 7.00 -12.83 -5.04
N ILE A 183 6.86 -12.74 -6.37
CA ILE A 183 6.99 -11.52 -7.19
C ILE A 183 5.75 -11.46 -8.12
N PRO A 184 4.56 -11.09 -7.59
CA PRO A 184 3.30 -11.22 -8.33
C PRO A 184 3.24 -10.27 -9.53
N ALA A 185 2.93 -10.80 -10.71
CA ALA A 185 2.82 -10.01 -11.95
C ALA A 185 1.83 -8.85 -11.82
N LYS A 186 0.70 -9.07 -11.12
CA LYS A 186 -0.32 -8.05 -10.89
C LYS A 186 0.19 -6.77 -10.21
N ASN A 187 1.14 -6.90 -9.28
CA ASN A 187 1.60 -5.79 -8.48
C ASN A 187 2.64 -4.94 -9.23
N VAL A 188 3.36 -5.53 -10.18
CA VAL A 188 4.39 -4.81 -10.94
C VAL A 188 3.80 -3.94 -12.04
N GLN A 189 2.49 -4.03 -12.30
CA GLN A 189 1.73 -3.22 -13.27
C GLN A 189 1.33 -1.82 -12.74
N ILE A 190 1.85 -1.45 -11.57
CA ILE A 190 1.44 -0.26 -10.82
C ILE A 190 2.67 0.38 -10.19
N ASN A 191 2.78 1.70 -10.26
CA ASN A 191 3.72 2.48 -9.48
C ASN A 191 3.16 3.85 -9.05
N ALA A 192 3.46 4.28 -7.83
CA ALA A 192 2.99 5.57 -7.32
C ALA A 192 3.63 6.74 -8.10
N GLY A 193 2.77 7.66 -8.56
CA GLY A 193 3.14 8.84 -9.35
C GLY A 193 3.37 8.63 -10.84
N GLY A 194 3.43 7.38 -11.33
CA GLY A 194 3.71 7.08 -12.74
C GLY A 194 4.61 5.85 -12.92
N ILE A 195 4.45 5.17 -14.05
CA ILE A 195 5.41 4.21 -14.60
C ILE A 195 5.43 4.37 -16.11
N SER A 196 6.58 4.68 -16.71
CA SER A 196 6.68 4.82 -18.17
C SER A 196 6.97 3.49 -18.89
N ARG A 197 7.62 2.54 -18.20
CA ARG A 197 8.01 1.24 -18.77
C ARG A 197 7.94 0.12 -17.72
N HIS A 198 7.21 -0.94 -18.01
CA HIS A 198 7.09 -2.13 -17.15
C HIS A 198 8.15 -3.19 -17.48
N THR A 199 9.29 -3.17 -16.78
CA THR A 199 10.47 -3.99 -17.15
C THR A 199 10.69 -5.24 -16.29
N VAL A 200 9.86 -5.47 -15.27
CA VAL A 200 10.07 -6.58 -14.33
C VAL A 200 9.89 -7.94 -15.02
N ARG A 201 8.89 -8.10 -15.89
CA ARG A 201 8.67 -9.33 -16.67
C ARG A 201 9.91 -9.71 -17.47
N GLU A 202 10.39 -8.80 -18.30
CA GLU A 202 11.59 -8.98 -19.12
C GLU A 202 12.81 -9.36 -18.26
N SER A 203 12.96 -8.75 -17.08
CA SER A 203 14.07 -9.02 -16.17
C SER A 203 14.04 -10.44 -15.60
N LEU A 204 12.85 -10.93 -15.23
CA LEU A 204 12.64 -12.30 -14.76
C LEU A 204 12.89 -13.32 -15.89
N GLU A 205 12.39 -13.04 -17.09
CA GLU A 205 12.61 -13.88 -18.28
C GLU A 205 14.10 -13.97 -18.63
N ARG A 206 14.84 -12.84 -18.58
CA ARG A 206 16.28 -12.81 -18.80
C ARG A 206 17.05 -13.64 -17.77
N ALA A 207 16.66 -13.56 -16.50
CA ALA A 207 17.25 -14.36 -15.44
C ALA A 207 16.99 -15.86 -15.65
N SER A 208 15.73 -16.22 -15.99
CA SER A 208 15.34 -17.60 -16.30
C SER A 208 16.10 -18.13 -17.51
N ALA A 209 16.23 -17.35 -18.59
CA ALA A 209 16.96 -17.73 -19.80
C ALA A 209 18.47 -17.94 -19.57
N ARG A 210 19.06 -17.26 -18.58
CA ARG A 210 20.44 -17.49 -18.13
C ARG A 210 20.59 -18.80 -17.35
N GLY A 211 19.50 -19.37 -16.85
CA GLY A 211 19.47 -20.57 -16.03
C GLY A 211 19.36 -20.31 -14.53
N ALA A 212 18.91 -19.13 -14.11
CA ALA A 212 18.61 -18.88 -12.71
C ALA A 212 17.41 -19.72 -12.27
N GLU A 213 17.51 -20.32 -11.09
CA GLU A 213 16.44 -21.08 -10.44
C GLU A 213 15.54 -20.14 -9.62
N PHE A 214 14.26 -20.46 -9.57
CA PHE A 214 13.26 -19.70 -8.81
C PHE A 214 12.51 -20.62 -7.86
N VAL A 215 12.48 -20.25 -6.59
CA VAL A 215 11.68 -20.89 -5.54
C VAL A 215 10.72 -19.84 -5.00
N THR A 216 9.43 -20.03 -5.21
CA THR A 216 8.38 -19.20 -4.60
C THR A 216 7.83 -19.89 -3.36
N ILE A 217 7.89 -19.20 -2.23
CA ILE A 217 7.35 -19.64 -0.94
C ILE A 217 6.12 -18.78 -0.67
N SER A 218 4.95 -19.34 -0.92
CA SER A 218 3.67 -18.62 -0.80
C SER A 218 2.51 -19.61 -0.67
N PRO A 219 1.41 -19.26 0.02
CA PRO A 219 0.17 -20.00 -0.07
C PRO A 219 -0.47 -19.97 -1.48
N LEU A 220 -0.01 -19.09 -2.38
CA LEU A 220 -0.52 -18.90 -3.74
C LEU A 220 0.57 -19.21 -4.77
N ALA A 221 0.35 -20.18 -5.65
CA ALA A 221 1.32 -20.56 -6.67
C ALA A 221 1.54 -19.43 -7.71
N ASP A 222 0.49 -18.66 -8.00
CA ASP A 222 0.50 -17.57 -8.97
C ASP A 222 1.23 -16.29 -8.51
N ASP A 223 1.74 -16.26 -7.27
CA ASP A 223 2.62 -15.18 -6.81
C ASP A 223 3.98 -15.16 -7.54
N LEU A 224 4.27 -16.13 -8.41
CA LEU A 224 5.40 -16.06 -9.35
C LEU A 224 5.02 -16.56 -10.77
N ALA A 225 3.79 -16.28 -11.23
CA ALA A 225 3.27 -16.79 -12.50
C ALA A 225 4.09 -16.39 -13.75
N THR A 226 4.95 -15.38 -13.67
CA THR A 226 5.80 -14.93 -14.79
C THR A 226 6.90 -15.94 -15.14
N VAL A 227 7.29 -16.82 -14.21
CA VAL A 227 8.34 -17.82 -14.42
C VAL A 227 7.71 -19.20 -14.44
N THR A 228 7.64 -19.83 -15.61
CA THR A 228 6.92 -21.10 -15.82
C THR A 228 7.48 -22.28 -15.04
N ASP A 229 8.81 -22.34 -14.87
CA ASP A 229 9.51 -23.45 -14.21
C ASP A 229 9.86 -23.15 -12.74
N ALA A 230 9.22 -22.15 -12.12
CA ALA A 230 9.44 -21.84 -10.71
C ALA A 230 8.95 -22.99 -9.82
N GLN A 231 9.78 -23.38 -8.85
CA GLN A 231 9.38 -24.32 -7.80
C GLN A 231 8.44 -23.60 -6.82
N TRP A 232 7.20 -24.07 -6.71
CA TRP A 232 6.28 -23.63 -5.68
C TRP A 232 6.43 -24.48 -4.42
N ILE A 233 6.74 -23.83 -3.30
CA ILE A 233 6.70 -24.40 -1.96
C ILE A 233 5.53 -23.72 -1.22
N SER A 234 4.43 -24.44 -1.07
CA SER A 234 3.28 -23.99 -0.30
C SER A 234 3.65 -23.85 1.17
N ILE A 235 3.24 -22.73 1.79
CA ILE A 235 3.48 -22.44 3.20
C ILE A 235 2.17 -22.06 3.88
N ASN A 236 1.99 -22.48 5.12
CA ASN A 236 0.93 -21.96 5.98
C ASN A 236 1.11 -20.45 6.16
N PRO A 237 0.08 -19.61 5.91
CA PRO A 237 0.21 -18.16 6.02
C PRO A 237 0.77 -17.71 7.39
N ALA A 238 1.59 -16.65 7.39
CA ALA A 238 2.23 -16.07 8.57
C ALA A 238 3.27 -16.95 9.29
N THR A 239 3.75 -18.04 8.68
CA THR A 239 4.74 -18.95 9.28
C THR A 239 6.15 -18.82 8.71
N ASP A 240 6.38 -17.83 7.84
CA ASP A 240 7.65 -17.58 7.15
C ASP A 240 8.85 -17.42 8.10
N THR A 241 8.65 -16.75 9.24
CA THR A 241 9.70 -16.61 10.26
C THR A 241 10.17 -17.98 10.76
N ALA A 242 9.26 -18.93 11.01
CA ALA A 242 9.66 -20.26 11.46
C ALA A 242 10.49 -20.98 10.41
N LEU A 243 10.11 -20.88 9.13
CA LEU A 243 10.90 -21.43 8.02
C LEU A 243 12.30 -20.79 7.97
N MET A 244 12.40 -19.46 7.99
CA MET A 244 13.68 -18.75 7.93
C MET A 244 14.60 -19.11 9.12
N LEU A 245 14.05 -19.25 10.32
CA LEU A 245 14.82 -19.69 11.49
C LEU A 245 15.36 -21.11 11.31
N ALA A 246 14.59 -22.03 10.71
CA ALA A 246 15.08 -23.37 10.42
C ALA A 246 16.11 -23.42 9.30
N LEU A 247 16.00 -22.57 8.28
CA LEU A 247 17.04 -22.40 7.27
C LEU A 247 18.35 -21.92 7.92
N CYS A 248 18.31 -20.90 8.78
CA CYS A 248 19.45 -20.45 9.56
C CYS A 248 20.04 -21.56 10.44
N TRP A 249 19.18 -22.38 11.06
CA TRP A 249 19.62 -23.52 11.87
C TRP A 249 20.39 -24.57 11.06
N VAL A 250 19.93 -24.90 9.85
CA VAL A 250 20.63 -25.83 8.94
C VAL A 250 21.98 -25.26 8.55
N LEU A 251 22.02 -23.99 8.11
CA LEU A 251 23.26 -23.31 7.75
C LEU A 251 24.29 -23.34 8.90
N LEU A 252 23.81 -23.10 10.13
CA LEU A 252 24.65 -23.08 11.32
C LEU A 252 25.16 -24.48 11.70
N THR A 253 24.31 -25.50 11.67
CA THR A 253 24.64 -26.84 12.18
C THR A 253 25.38 -27.71 11.18
N GLU A 254 25.23 -27.44 9.88
CA GLU A 254 25.99 -28.11 8.81
C GLU A 254 27.29 -27.39 8.46
N GLY A 255 27.61 -26.27 9.13
CA GLY A 255 28.84 -25.52 8.88
C GLY A 255 28.85 -24.76 7.55
N LEU A 256 27.67 -24.38 7.05
CA LEU A 256 27.47 -23.62 5.81
C LEU A 256 27.32 -22.10 6.03
N CYS A 257 27.27 -21.66 7.30
CA CYS A 257 27.26 -20.25 7.66
C CYS A 257 28.59 -19.58 7.29
N ASP A 258 28.55 -18.42 6.65
CA ASP A 258 29.73 -17.60 6.40
C ASP A 258 30.17 -16.90 7.70
N LEU A 259 31.06 -17.56 8.44
CA LEU A 259 31.55 -17.09 9.73
C LEU A 259 32.41 -15.81 9.62
N GLU A 260 33.09 -15.60 8.48
CA GLU A 260 33.87 -14.38 8.25
C GLU A 260 32.94 -13.18 8.08
N PHE A 261 31.85 -13.37 7.33
CA PHE A 261 30.88 -12.29 7.13
C PHE A 261 30.21 -11.90 8.43
N VAL A 262 29.67 -12.86 9.19
CA VAL A 262 28.94 -12.54 10.43
C VAL A 262 29.84 -11.89 11.48
N ASP A 263 31.11 -12.29 11.59
CA ASP A 263 32.07 -11.68 12.53
C ASP A 263 32.41 -10.23 12.15
N LYS A 264 32.63 -9.97 10.86
CA LYS A 264 33.11 -8.66 10.39
C LYS A 264 32.00 -7.62 10.19
N TYR A 265 30.83 -8.05 9.72
CA TYR A 265 29.77 -7.16 9.22
C TYR A 265 28.53 -7.08 10.12
N THR A 266 28.46 -7.87 11.20
CA THR A 266 27.26 -7.95 12.05
C THR A 266 27.58 -7.82 13.54
N VAL A 267 26.55 -7.60 14.36
CA VAL A 267 26.56 -7.76 15.82
C VAL A 267 25.40 -8.65 16.27
N GLY A 268 25.56 -9.33 17.41
CA GLY A 268 24.49 -10.14 18.00
C GLY A 268 24.34 -11.57 17.43
N PHE A 269 25.29 -12.04 16.62
CA PHE A 269 25.29 -13.39 16.04
C PHE A 269 25.21 -14.50 17.12
N GLU A 270 26.08 -14.47 18.13
CA GLU A 270 26.14 -15.55 19.12
C GLU A 270 24.84 -15.64 19.95
N GLU A 271 24.24 -14.51 20.31
CA GLU A 271 22.95 -14.49 20.99
C GLU A 271 21.86 -15.20 20.18
N PHE A 272 21.75 -14.84 18.90
CA PHE A 272 20.80 -15.46 17.98
C PHE A 272 21.11 -16.94 17.73
N ALA A 273 22.38 -17.32 17.59
CA ALA A 273 22.81 -18.71 17.42
C ALA A 273 22.43 -19.60 18.62
N ARG A 274 22.52 -19.08 19.85
CA ARG A 274 22.04 -19.78 21.06
C ARG A 274 20.52 -20.00 21.02
N TYR A 275 19.75 -19.01 20.57
CA TYR A 275 18.30 -19.13 20.38
C TYR A 275 17.93 -20.17 19.30
N LEU A 276 18.64 -20.17 18.17
CA LEU A 276 18.45 -21.18 17.12
C LEU A 276 18.70 -22.60 17.66
N ARG A 277 19.76 -22.78 18.47
CA ARG A 277 20.11 -24.06 19.10
C ARG A 277 19.18 -24.47 20.26
N GLY A 278 18.23 -23.61 20.65
CA GLY A 278 17.33 -23.86 21.78
C GLY A 278 17.97 -23.71 23.15
N GLN A 279 19.09 -23.00 23.25
CA GLN A 279 19.82 -22.83 24.52
C GLN A 279 19.21 -21.74 25.41
N THR A 280 18.38 -20.85 24.84
CA THR A 280 17.72 -19.77 25.58
C THR A 280 16.26 -20.09 25.94
N ASP A 281 15.59 -20.95 25.17
CA ASP A 281 14.16 -21.28 25.34
C ASP A 281 13.86 -22.79 25.41
N GLY A 282 14.88 -23.65 25.30
CA GLY A 282 14.73 -25.11 25.32
C GLY A 282 14.27 -25.74 24.01
N ILE A 283 14.08 -24.96 22.93
CA ILE A 283 13.51 -25.45 21.66
C ILE A 283 14.47 -25.16 20.52
N ALA A 284 15.16 -26.20 20.03
CA ALA A 284 15.98 -26.07 18.82
C ALA A 284 15.11 -25.83 17.59
N LYS A 285 15.45 -24.81 16.80
CA LYS A 285 14.73 -24.38 15.59
C LYS A 285 15.02 -25.27 14.39
N THR A 286 14.90 -26.58 14.58
CA THR A 286 15.21 -27.59 13.56
C THR A 286 14.24 -27.57 12.37
N PRO A 287 14.59 -28.17 11.22
CA PRO A 287 13.65 -28.39 10.12
C PRO A 287 12.36 -29.11 10.53
N ARG A 288 12.44 -30.08 11.45
CA ARG A 288 11.24 -30.77 11.96
C ARG A 288 10.37 -29.86 12.82
N TRP A 289 10.98 -28.97 13.59
CA TRP A 289 10.24 -27.96 14.36
C TRP A 289 9.48 -27.02 13.41
N ALA A 290 10.15 -26.49 12.39
CA ALA A 290 9.51 -25.62 11.42
C ALA A 290 8.43 -26.36 10.61
N ALA A 291 8.66 -27.62 10.21
CA ALA A 291 7.70 -28.42 9.45
C ALA A 291 6.33 -28.52 10.15
N ASN A 292 6.33 -28.67 11.48
CA ASN A 292 5.09 -28.72 12.26
C ASN A 292 4.34 -27.38 12.32
N ILE A 293 4.99 -26.28 11.99
CA ILE A 293 4.44 -24.92 12.03
C ILE A 293 4.03 -24.50 10.61
N CYS A 294 4.98 -24.55 9.67
CA CYS A 294 4.82 -23.99 8.33
C CYS A 294 4.23 -24.95 7.29
N GLY A 295 4.12 -26.24 7.62
CA GLY A 295 3.56 -27.25 6.73
C GLY A 295 4.51 -27.79 5.66
N ILE A 296 5.78 -27.36 5.64
CA ILE A 296 6.80 -27.80 4.67
C ILE A 296 7.62 -28.94 5.29
N ASP A 297 7.82 -30.03 4.56
CA ASP A 297 8.56 -31.18 5.09
C ASP A 297 10.04 -30.85 5.40
N ALA A 298 10.57 -31.46 6.45
CA ALA A 298 11.93 -31.21 6.92
C ALA A 298 13.03 -31.46 5.87
N PRO A 299 12.97 -32.52 5.03
CA PRO A 299 13.89 -32.68 3.89
C PRO A 299 13.90 -31.49 2.93
N THR A 300 12.74 -30.99 2.52
CA THR A 300 12.64 -29.81 1.63
C THR A 300 13.29 -28.57 2.25
N ILE A 301 13.06 -28.32 3.54
CA ILE A 301 13.70 -27.20 4.27
C ILE A 301 15.23 -27.34 4.26
N ALA A 302 15.74 -28.53 4.57
CA ALA A 302 17.19 -28.78 4.61
C ALA A 302 17.84 -28.69 3.22
N ASP A 303 17.17 -29.22 2.19
CA ASP A 303 17.61 -29.12 0.79
C ASP A 303 17.71 -27.66 0.33
N LEU A 304 16.67 -26.87 0.60
CA LEU A 304 16.65 -25.45 0.25
C LEU A 304 17.82 -24.70 0.89
N ALA A 305 18.08 -24.89 2.19
CA ALA A 305 19.21 -24.24 2.86
C ALA A 305 20.57 -24.60 2.21
N ARG A 306 20.76 -25.86 1.82
CA ARG A 306 22.00 -26.31 1.14
C ARG A 306 22.14 -25.69 -0.24
N ARG A 307 21.06 -25.65 -1.03
CA ARG A 307 21.05 -24.98 -2.35
C ARG A 307 21.36 -23.50 -2.22
N MET A 308 20.77 -22.82 -1.23
CA MET A 308 21.04 -21.41 -0.95
C MET A 308 22.52 -21.12 -0.67
N ALA A 309 23.20 -22.01 0.08
CA ALA A 309 24.62 -21.88 0.39
C ALA A 309 25.55 -22.24 -0.78
N ALA A 310 25.09 -23.05 -1.75
CA ALA A 310 25.91 -23.57 -2.83
C ALA A 310 26.15 -22.57 -3.99
N GLY A 311 25.31 -21.55 -4.14
CA GLY A 311 25.35 -20.59 -5.25
C GLY A 311 25.05 -19.15 -4.84
N ARG A 312 25.00 -18.24 -5.82
CA ARG A 312 24.61 -16.85 -5.60
C ARG A 312 23.09 -16.76 -5.38
N THR A 313 22.69 -16.44 -4.16
CA THR A 313 21.30 -16.48 -3.72
C THR A 313 20.78 -15.10 -3.34
N MET A 314 19.62 -14.75 -3.88
CA MET A 314 18.85 -13.57 -3.48
C MET A 314 17.65 -14.00 -2.63
N VAL A 315 17.67 -13.62 -1.35
CA VAL A 315 16.55 -13.82 -0.42
C VAL A 315 15.61 -12.62 -0.51
N THR A 316 14.42 -12.78 -1.08
CA THR A 316 13.47 -11.67 -1.20
C THR A 316 12.22 -11.89 -0.37
N THR A 317 11.78 -10.82 0.30
CA THR A 317 10.49 -10.75 1.00
C THR A 317 9.60 -9.71 0.33
N SER A 318 8.39 -10.09 -0.09
CA SER A 318 7.39 -9.10 -0.52
C SER A 318 6.86 -8.31 0.68
N TRP A 319 6.32 -7.11 0.46
CA TRP A 319 5.75 -6.29 1.55
C TRP A 319 4.55 -6.93 2.24
N SER A 320 3.98 -7.98 1.63
CA SER A 320 2.83 -8.69 2.16
C SER A 320 3.14 -9.38 3.50
N LEU A 321 4.36 -9.90 3.67
CA LEU A 321 4.76 -10.65 4.88
C LEU A 321 4.72 -9.81 6.16
N GLN A 322 4.91 -8.49 6.04
CA GLN A 322 4.93 -7.61 7.20
C GLN A 322 3.58 -6.97 7.53
N ARG A 323 2.53 -7.21 6.72
CA ARG A 323 1.15 -6.72 6.98
C ARG A 323 0.34 -7.71 7.82
N ALA A 324 0.97 -8.24 8.86
CA ALA A 324 0.41 -9.24 9.76
C ALA A 324 0.89 -8.98 11.19
N ARG A 325 0.28 -9.64 12.18
CA ARG A 325 0.78 -9.65 13.55
C ARG A 325 2.24 -10.12 13.57
N PHE A 326 3.08 -9.39 14.30
CA PHE A 326 4.53 -9.60 14.37
C PHE A 326 5.26 -9.48 13.02
N GLY A 327 4.73 -8.67 12.09
CA GLY A 327 5.27 -8.47 10.73
C GLY A 327 6.72 -7.98 10.65
N GLU A 328 7.30 -7.50 11.75
CA GLU A 328 8.72 -7.19 11.88
C GLU A 328 9.60 -8.44 11.76
N GLN A 329 9.14 -9.57 12.30
CA GLN A 329 9.92 -10.79 12.44
C GLN A 329 10.33 -11.45 11.11
N PRO A 330 9.48 -11.60 10.09
CA PRO A 330 9.91 -12.17 8.80
C PRO A 330 10.92 -11.29 8.07
N VAL A 331 10.80 -9.96 8.20
CA VAL A 331 11.77 -9.02 7.59
C VAL A 331 13.11 -9.15 8.29
N TRP A 332 13.13 -9.14 9.62
CA TRP A 332 14.36 -9.30 10.41
C TRP A 332 15.02 -10.67 10.17
N ALA A 333 14.24 -11.74 10.14
CA ALA A 333 14.72 -13.09 9.88
C ALA A 333 15.33 -13.23 8.48
N SER A 334 14.77 -12.56 7.47
CA SER A 334 15.32 -12.57 6.11
C SER A 334 16.71 -11.92 6.03
N ILE A 335 16.92 -10.83 6.78
CA ILE A 335 18.22 -10.14 6.86
C ILE A 335 19.23 -11.04 7.58
N ALA A 336 18.83 -11.67 8.68
CA ALA A 336 19.68 -12.63 9.39
C ALA A 336 20.06 -13.85 8.52
N LEU A 337 19.11 -14.38 7.76
CA LEU A 337 19.33 -15.48 6.81
C LEU A 337 20.32 -15.08 5.71
N ALA A 338 20.16 -13.89 5.12
CA ALA A 338 21.10 -13.37 4.13
C ALA A 338 22.49 -13.08 4.71
N ALA A 339 22.58 -12.68 5.98
CA ALA A 339 23.84 -12.51 6.69
C ALA A 339 24.53 -13.87 6.95
N PHE A 340 23.78 -14.91 7.31
CA PHE A 340 24.31 -16.28 7.48
C PHE A 340 24.87 -16.84 6.16
N LEU A 341 24.27 -16.49 5.02
CA LEU A 341 24.79 -16.83 3.69
C LEU A 341 26.04 -16.02 3.31
N GLY A 342 26.28 -14.87 3.96
CA GLY A 342 27.47 -14.04 3.73
C GLY A 342 27.46 -13.22 2.44
N GLN A 343 26.32 -13.11 1.75
CA GLN A 343 26.26 -12.58 0.38
C GLN A 343 25.79 -11.12 0.26
N ILE A 344 25.44 -10.47 1.37
CA ILE A 344 24.99 -9.06 1.38
C ILE A 344 26.10 -8.15 0.80
N GLY A 345 25.74 -7.30 -0.15
CA GLY A 345 26.66 -6.40 -0.86
C GLY A 345 27.36 -7.03 -2.07
N LEU A 346 27.03 -8.26 -2.47
CA LEU A 346 27.50 -8.87 -3.72
C LEU A 346 26.47 -8.71 -4.85
N PRO A 347 26.91 -8.59 -6.12
CA PRO A 347 25.99 -8.61 -7.26
C PRO A 347 25.12 -9.87 -7.30
N GLY A 348 23.79 -9.75 -7.28
CA GLY A 348 22.87 -10.90 -7.28
C GLY A 348 22.75 -11.66 -5.96
N GLY A 349 23.40 -11.19 -4.88
CA GLY A 349 23.40 -11.86 -3.57
C GLY A 349 22.87 -10.97 -2.45
N GLY A 350 22.47 -11.60 -1.34
CA GLY A 350 22.02 -10.90 -0.14
C GLY A 350 20.51 -10.95 0.02
N PHE A 351 19.92 -9.83 0.44
CA PHE A 351 18.48 -9.73 0.64
C PHE A 351 17.84 -8.62 -0.20
N GLY A 352 16.55 -8.80 -0.48
CA GLY A 352 15.66 -7.81 -1.08
C GLY A 352 14.37 -7.70 -0.28
N HIS A 353 13.79 -6.50 -0.27
CA HIS A 353 12.51 -6.25 0.37
C HIS A 353 11.62 -5.42 -0.56
N GLY A 354 10.48 -5.98 -0.97
CA GLY A 354 9.51 -5.31 -1.83
C GLY A 354 9.58 -5.60 -3.33
N TYR A 355 10.48 -6.46 -3.80
CA TYR A 355 10.38 -6.94 -5.20
C TYR A 355 9.01 -7.56 -5.43
N GLY A 356 8.35 -7.18 -6.53
CA GLY A 356 6.99 -7.60 -6.82
C GLY A 356 5.90 -6.91 -5.97
N SER A 357 6.22 -5.83 -5.24
CA SER A 357 5.20 -5.06 -4.51
C SER A 357 4.74 -3.82 -5.27
N THR A 358 5.60 -3.25 -6.13
CA THR A 358 5.27 -2.25 -7.17
C THR A 358 6.19 -2.42 -8.37
N GLY A 359 5.86 -1.84 -9.53
CA GLY A 359 6.65 -1.92 -10.76
C GLY A 359 8.02 -1.23 -10.69
N GLY A 360 8.14 -0.20 -9.84
CA GLY A 360 9.39 0.55 -9.69
C GLY A 360 10.42 -0.10 -8.76
N MET A 361 10.05 -1.12 -7.98
CA MET A 361 10.99 -1.77 -7.07
C MET A 361 12.03 -2.58 -7.85
N GLY A 362 13.31 -2.22 -7.66
CA GLY A 362 14.44 -2.79 -8.41
C GLY A 362 14.73 -2.09 -9.74
N ALA A 363 14.00 -1.04 -10.09
CA ALA A 363 14.33 -0.19 -11.22
C ALA A 363 15.58 0.67 -10.92
N GLY A 364 16.22 1.17 -11.99
CA GLY A 364 17.29 2.16 -11.85
C GLY A 364 16.75 3.44 -11.19
N LYS A 365 17.59 4.09 -10.38
CA LYS A 365 17.20 5.34 -9.71
C LYS A 365 17.96 6.52 -10.29
N LEU A 366 17.25 7.60 -10.61
CA LEU A 366 17.87 8.85 -11.03
C LEU A 366 18.78 9.42 -9.92
N PRO A 367 19.91 10.04 -10.27
CA PRO A 367 20.87 10.61 -9.32
C PRO A 367 20.46 12.00 -8.81
N TYR A 368 19.25 12.45 -9.11
CA TYR A 368 18.69 13.76 -8.76
C TYR A 368 17.19 13.62 -8.40
N PRO A 369 16.63 14.58 -7.65
CA PRO A 369 15.19 14.58 -7.34
C PRO A 369 14.35 14.95 -8.57
N LEU A 370 13.05 14.64 -8.50
CA LEU A 370 12.05 15.03 -9.49
C LEU A 370 11.33 16.32 -9.05
N PRO A 371 10.58 17.01 -9.92
CA PRO A 371 9.77 18.16 -9.51
C PRO A 371 8.82 17.80 -8.37
N THR A 372 8.71 18.70 -7.39
CA THR A 372 7.86 18.51 -6.20
C THR A 372 7.15 19.79 -5.82
N PHE A 373 5.87 19.67 -5.48
CA PHE A 373 5.12 20.74 -4.84
C PHE A 373 5.44 20.84 -3.34
N HIS A 374 5.83 22.03 -2.88
CA HIS A 374 6.23 22.26 -1.50
C HIS A 374 5.03 22.38 -0.56
N GLN A 375 5.00 21.57 0.49
CA GLN A 375 3.88 21.50 1.43
C GLN A 375 4.00 22.49 2.61
N GLY A 376 5.09 23.23 2.78
CA GLY A 376 5.30 24.03 3.99
C GLY A 376 5.75 23.19 5.19
N VAL A 377 5.63 23.77 6.39
CA VAL A 377 6.04 23.14 7.65
C VAL A 377 4.81 22.94 8.53
N ASN A 378 4.62 21.71 9.03
CA ASN A 378 3.58 21.43 10.02
C ASN A 378 4.06 21.83 11.41
N SER A 379 3.37 22.78 12.04
CA SER A 379 3.65 23.26 13.40
C SER A 379 3.12 22.34 14.51
N VAL A 380 2.28 21.37 14.18
CA VAL A 380 1.77 20.35 15.12
C VAL A 380 2.70 19.14 15.11
N SER A 381 3.21 18.75 16.27
CA SER A 381 4.09 17.59 16.44
C SER A 381 3.35 16.27 16.63
N ASP A 382 2.04 16.33 16.94
CA ASP A 382 1.21 15.16 17.19
C ASP A 382 1.07 14.29 15.94
N PHE A 383 1.15 12.98 16.16
CA PHE A 383 0.95 12.00 15.11
C PHE A 383 0.51 10.66 15.68
N ILE A 384 -0.13 9.87 14.83
CA ILE A 384 -0.41 8.45 15.05
C ILE A 384 0.31 7.58 13.99
N PRO A 385 0.69 6.33 14.30
CA PRO A 385 0.93 5.34 13.26
C PRO A 385 -0.31 5.21 12.37
N VAL A 386 -0.14 5.17 11.05
CA VAL A 386 -1.25 5.34 10.10
C VAL A 386 -2.44 4.37 10.30
N ALA A 387 -2.17 3.16 10.78
CA ALA A 387 -3.18 2.13 11.04
C ALA A 387 -3.89 2.29 12.39
N ARG A 388 -3.62 3.34 13.18
CA ARG A 388 -4.22 3.55 14.51
C ARG A 388 -5.35 4.58 14.51
N ILE A 389 -6.00 4.78 13.37
CA ILE A 389 -7.05 5.79 13.21
C ILE A 389 -8.29 5.44 14.03
N SER A 390 -8.78 4.20 13.97
CA SER A 390 -9.96 3.80 14.76
C SER A 390 -9.67 3.89 16.27
N ASP A 391 -8.47 3.47 16.70
CA ASP A 391 -8.04 3.62 18.10
C ASP A 391 -8.06 5.09 18.54
N MET A 392 -7.48 5.98 17.74
CA MET A 392 -7.48 7.41 18.00
C MET A 392 -8.90 8.00 18.14
N LEU A 393 -9.81 7.59 17.27
CA LEU A 393 -11.18 8.13 17.24
C LEU A 393 -12.06 7.56 18.36
N LEU A 394 -11.86 6.29 18.72
CA LEU A 394 -12.66 5.59 19.72
C LEU A 394 -12.14 5.78 21.14
N GLU A 395 -10.84 5.99 21.32
CA GLU A 395 -10.17 6.05 22.62
C GLU A 395 -9.31 7.32 22.80
N PRO A 396 -9.86 8.53 22.60
CA PRO A 396 -9.11 9.76 22.79
C PRO A 396 -8.59 9.86 24.24
N GLY A 397 -7.30 10.19 24.40
CA GLY A 397 -6.63 10.24 25.70
C GLY A 397 -6.09 8.90 26.21
N ALA A 398 -6.34 7.78 25.52
CA ALA A 398 -5.72 6.50 25.87
C ALA A 398 -4.24 6.47 25.48
N GLY A 399 -3.43 5.77 26.28
CA GLY A 399 -1.99 5.61 26.07
C GLY A 399 -1.66 4.44 25.15
N TYR A 400 -0.62 4.58 24.32
CA TYR A 400 -0.09 3.52 23.48
C TYR A 400 1.44 3.55 23.39
N GLU A 401 2.04 2.39 23.17
CA GLU A 401 3.47 2.25 22.93
C GLU A 401 3.79 2.29 21.44
N TYR A 402 4.86 2.99 21.10
CA TYR A 402 5.35 3.09 19.73
C TYR A 402 6.85 3.38 19.72
N ASN A 403 7.63 2.42 19.22
CA ASN A 403 9.07 2.57 18.98
C ASN A 403 9.87 3.12 20.18
N GLY A 404 9.63 2.55 21.37
CA GLY A 404 10.28 2.95 22.62
C GLY A 404 9.69 4.19 23.29
N GLN A 405 8.53 4.67 22.82
CA GLN A 405 7.86 5.85 23.34
C GLN A 405 6.44 5.52 23.81
N SER A 406 6.09 5.98 25.01
CA SER A 406 4.71 6.08 25.46
C SER A 406 4.07 7.34 24.91
N ARG A 407 2.97 7.20 24.18
CA ARG A 407 2.23 8.27 23.51
C ARG A 407 0.75 8.22 23.92
N VAL A 408 -0.01 9.25 23.57
CA VAL A 408 -1.44 9.37 23.88
C VAL A 408 -2.20 9.74 22.61
N TYR A 409 -3.37 9.15 22.40
CA TYR A 409 -4.21 9.50 21.26
C TYR A 409 -4.82 10.91 21.41
N PRO A 410 -4.73 11.77 20.37
CA PRO A 410 -5.33 13.09 20.40
C PRO A 410 -6.86 13.01 20.27
N ASP A 411 -7.57 13.94 20.92
CA ASP A 411 -9.01 14.10 20.79
C ASP A 411 -9.37 14.86 19.51
N THR A 412 -9.54 14.10 18.42
CA THR A 412 -9.82 14.62 17.09
C THR A 412 -11.27 15.11 16.97
N LYS A 413 -11.45 16.37 16.57
CA LYS A 413 -12.75 17.01 16.33
C LYS A 413 -13.07 17.16 14.85
N LEU A 414 -12.07 17.26 14.00
CA LEU A 414 -12.26 17.37 12.55
C LEU A 414 -11.34 16.42 11.80
N ILE A 415 -11.90 15.67 10.86
CA ILE A 415 -11.14 14.89 9.87
C ILE A 415 -11.22 15.63 8.54
N TYR A 416 -10.06 15.89 7.92
CA TYR A 416 -9.98 16.43 6.57
C TYR A 416 -9.24 15.43 5.68
N TRP A 417 -9.93 14.86 4.68
CA TRP A 417 -9.40 13.82 3.80
C TRP A 417 -9.47 14.21 2.32
N ALA A 418 -8.39 13.96 1.58
CA ALA A 418 -8.32 14.07 0.13
C ALA A 418 -7.40 12.98 -0.46
N GLY A 419 -7.84 12.35 -1.56
CA GLY A 419 -7.03 11.39 -2.32
C GLY A 419 -6.82 10.02 -1.65
N GLY A 420 -7.73 9.59 -0.76
CA GLY A 420 -7.66 8.29 -0.10
C GLY A 420 -9.03 7.78 0.35
N ASN A 421 -9.12 6.47 0.58
CA ASN A 421 -10.36 5.79 0.94
C ASN A 421 -10.13 4.89 2.18
N PRO A 422 -10.25 5.41 3.42
CA PRO A 422 -10.11 4.63 4.64
C PRO A 422 -11.07 3.44 4.73
N PHE A 423 -12.28 3.55 4.19
CA PHE A 423 -13.25 2.44 4.13
C PHE A 423 -12.89 1.35 3.10
N HIS A 424 -11.77 1.51 2.40
CA HIS A 424 -11.16 0.44 1.63
C HIS A 424 -9.90 -0.12 2.31
N HIS A 425 -8.97 0.73 2.75
CA HIS A 425 -7.64 0.27 3.17
C HIS A 425 -7.52 -0.11 4.65
N HIS A 426 -8.43 0.36 5.50
CA HIS A 426 -8.36 0.14 6.94
C HIS A 426 -9.12 -1.14 7.32
N GLN A 427 -8.79 -1.69 8.49
CA GLN A 427 -9.31 -2.98 8.98
C GLN A 427 -10.58 -2.76 9.79
N ASP A 428 -11.32 -3.83 10.06
CA ASP A 428 -12.56 -3.85 10.82
C ASP A 428 -13.47 -2.68 10.45
N LEU A 429 -14.05 -2.75 9.24
CA LEU A 429 -14.82 -1.63 8.71
C LEU A 429 -16.02 -1.27 9.59
N VAL A 430 -16.57 -2.21 10.36
CA VAL A 430 -17.65 -1.91 11.33
C VAL A 430 -17.12 -1.02 12.46
N ARG A 431 -15.95 -1.35 13.01
CA ARG A 431 -15.27 -0.53 14.02
C ARG A 431 -14.88 0.84 13.48
N LEU A 432 -14.36 0.90 12.25
CA LEU A 432 -14.01 2.17 11.60
C LEU A 432 -15.21 3.09 11.45
N ARG A 433 -16.37 2.55 11.04
CA ARG A 433 -17.62 3.32 10.96
C ARG A 433 -17.97 3.95 12.30
N ALA A 434 -17.90 3.18 13.38
CA ALA A 434 -18.15 3.70 14.73
C ALA A 434 -17.13 4.81 15.10
N GLY A 435 -15.86 4.67 14.72
CA GLY A 435 -14.85 5.71 14.89
C GLY A 435 -15.18 6.99 14.12
N PHE A 436 -15.60 6.86 12.86
CA PHE A 436 -15.97 8.01 12.03
C PHE A 436 -17.21 8.74 12.52
N GLN A 437 -18.05 8.15 13.39
CA GLN A 437 -19.19 8.83 14.04
C GLN A 437 -18.78 9.77 15.19
N ARG A 438 -17.51 9.76 15.63
CA ARG A 438 -17.02 10.49 16.81
C ARG A 438 -16.61 11.95 16.58
N PRO A 439 -15.96 12.34 15.46
CA PRO A 439 -15.61 13.73 15.20
C PRO A 439 -16.84 14.62 15.04
N ASP A 440 -16.66 15.92 15.31
CA ASP A 440 -17.67 16.95 15.07
C ASP A 440 -17.96 17.08 13.56
N THR A 441 -16.91 17.02 12.73
CA THR A 441 -17.02 17.17 11.26
C THR A 441 -16.02 16.28 10.51
N VAL A 442 -16.48 15.66 9.42
CA VAL A 442 -15.66 14.93 8.44
C VAL A 442 -15.79 15.60 7.07
N VAL A 443 -14.67 15.99 6.48
CA VAL A 443 -14.59 16.68 5.19
C VAL A 443 -13.85 15.79 4.19
N VAL A 444 -14.43 15.59 3.01
CA VAL A 444 -13.88 14.70 1.99
C VAL A 444 -13.88 15.39 0.63
N HIS A 445 -12.70 15.46 0.02
CA HIS A 445 -12.52 15.76 -1.41
C HIS A 445 -12.54 14.46 -2.19
N GLU A 446 -13.51 14.27 -3.09
CA GLU A 446 -13.66 12.99 -3.76
C GLU A 446 -14.34 13.13 -5.14
N PRO A 447 -13.81 12.49 -6.20
CA PRO A 447 -14.46 12.46 -7.51
C PRO A 447 -15.68 11.53 -7.57
N PHE A 448 -15.76 10.48 -6.74
CA PHE A 448 -16.81 9.45 -6.77
C PHE A 448 -17.58 9.30 -5.45
N TRP A 449 -18.79 8.77 -5.46
CA TRP A 449 -19.50 8.45 -4.21
C TRP A 449 -18.93 7.20 -3.51
N THR A 450 -17.65 7.21 -3.11
CA THR A 450 -17.00 6.14 -2.36
C THR A 450 -17.61 6.00 -0.95
N ALA A 451 -17.32 4.89 -0.28
CA ALA A 451 -17.73 4.72 1.12
C ALA A 451 -17.17 5.83 2.03
N THR A 452 -16.01 6.43 1.70
CA THR A 452 -15.48 7.58 2.44
C THR A 452 -16.33 8.82 2.23
N ALA A 453 -16.73 9.15 1.00
CA ALA A 453 -17.66 10.25 0.74
C ALA A 453 -19.00 10.08 1.49
N ARG A 454 -19.53 8.85 1.54
CA ARG A 454 -20.78 8.53 2.25
C ARG A 454 -20.70 8.60 3.78
N HIS A 455 -19.48 8.70 4.32
CA HIS A 455 -19.25 8.95 5.75
C HIS A 455 -18.74 10.36 6.03
N ALA A 456 -18.78 11.26 5.04
CA ALA A 456 -18.45 12.67 5.24
C ALA A 456 -19.67 13.48 5.69
N ASP A 457 -19.43 14.59 6.39
CA ASP A 457 -20.43 15.64 6.56
C ASP A 457 -20.43 16.62 5.39
N ILE A 458 -19.26 16.91 4.82
CA ILE A 458 -19.11 17.77 3.63
C ILE A 458 -18.32 17.00 2.56
N VAL A 459 -18.93 16.80 1.40
CA VAL A 459 -18.30 16.19 0.21
C VAL A 459 -18.10 17.27 -0.84
N LEU A 460 -16.85 17.45 -1.27
CA LEU A 460 -16.47 18.41 -2.30
C LEU A 460 -16.10 17.66 -3.58
N PRO A 461 -16.80 17.89 -4.70
CA PRO A 461 -16.52 17.19 -5.94
C PRO A 461 -15.19 17.67 -6.52
N VAL A 462 -14.26 16.73 -6.73
CA VAL A 462 -12.97 17.03 -7.35
C VAL A 462 -12.79 16.41 -8.73
N THR A 463 -11.94 17.04 -9.53
CA THR A 463 -11.55 16.53 -10.85
C THR A 463 -10.76 15.22 -10.75
N THR A 464 -10.70 14.46 -11.84
CA THR A 464 -9.72 13.39 -12.07
C THR A 464 -8.54 13.92 -12.91
N THR A 465 -7.51 13.11 -13.15
CA THR A 465 -6.35 13.51 -13.97
C THR A 465 -6.68 13.75 -15.44
N LEU A 466 -7.84 13.28 -15.91
CA LEU A 466 -8.31 13.58 -17.27
C LEU A 466 -8.84 15.02 -17.40
N GLU A 467 -9.16 15.68 -16.29
CA GLU A 467 -9.93 16.92 -16.26
C GLU A 467 -9.08 18.15 -15.87
N ARG A 468 -7.74 18.01 -15.86
CA ARG A 468 -6.77 19.05 -15.48
C ARG A 468 -5.40 18.82 -16.10
N ASN A 469 -4.53 19.83 -16.01
CA ASN A 469 -3.14 19.77 -16.49
C ASN A 469 -2.17 19.45 -15.35
N ASP A 470 -1.12 18.67 -15.61
CA ASP A 470 -0.08 18.37 -14.62
C ASP A 470 1.25 17.93 -15.27
N ILE A 471 2.25 17.62 -14.46
CA ILE A 471 3.49 16.94 -14.83
C ILE A 471 3.43 15.52 -14.26
N GLY A 472 3.52 14.51 -15.14
CA GLY A 472 3.55 13.10 -14.79
C GLY A 472 4.97 12.57 -14.77
N CYS A 473 5.39 11.97 -13.66
CA CYS A 473 6.66 11.27 -13.54
C CYS A 473 6.67 10.55 -12.19
N GLY A 474 6.81 9.23 -12.14
CA GLY A 474 6.96 8.45 -10.91
C GLY A 474 8.39 8.48 -10.35
N ARG A 475 8.58 8.01 -9.12
CA ARG A 475 9.91 8.00 -8.45
C ARG A 475 11.02 7.31 -9.26
N TYR A 476 10.66 6.31 -10.05
CA TYR A 476 11.56 5.44 -10.80
C TYR A 476 11.45 5.64 -12.31
N ASP A 477 10.72 6.67 -12.74
CA ASP A 477 10.56 6.95 -14.16
C ASP A 477 11.80 7.63 -14.73
N GLU A 478 12.14 7.22 -15.95
CA GLU A 478 13.16 7.85 -16.78
C GLU A 478 12.53 8.78 -17.83
N ILE A 479 11.22 9.02 -17.76
CA ILE A 479 10.47 9.90 -18.65
C ILE A 479 9.55 10.80 -17.81
N MET A 480 9.55 12.08 -18.12
CA MET A 480 8.58 13.05 -17.66
C MET A 480 7.55 13.32 -18.76
N THR A 481 6.26 13.29 -18.42
CA THR A 481 5.13 13.47 -19.34
C THR A 481 4.38 14.75 -19.00
N ALA A 482 4.08 15.57 -20.01
CA ALA A 482 3.11 16.67 -19.88
C ALA A 482 1.71 16.07 -19.82
N MET A 483 1.10 16.00 -18.63
CA MET A 483 -0.25 15.45 -18.47
C MET A 483 -1.26 16.50 -18.93
N GLN A 484 -1.79 16.32 -20.13
CA GLN A 484 -2.72 17.26 -20.74
C GLN A 484 -4.16 16.94 -20.33
N GLN A 485 -4.96 17.99 -20.13
CA GLN A 485 -6.39 17.86 -19.90
C GLN A 485 -7.09 17.27 -21.12
N ILE A 486 -7.71 16.11 -20.96
CA ILE A 486 -8.41 15.35 -22.02
C ILE A 486 -9.91 15.63 -22.04
N SER A 487 -10.51 15.90 -20.87
CA SER A 487 -11.95 16.09 -20.69
C SER A 487 -12.24 17.41 -19.96
N PRO A 488 -13.36 18.10 -20.24
CA PRO A 488 -13.84 19.13 -19.33
C PRO A 488 -14.23 18.50 -17.97
N PRO A 489 -14.16 19.25 -16.85
CA PRO A 489 -14.64 18.78 -15.56
C PRO A 489 -16.08 18.25 -15.61
N VAL A 490 -16.31 17.10 -14.97
CA VAL A 490 -17.63 16.49 -14.83
C VAL A 490 -18.40 17.16 -13.70
N GLY A 491 -19.67 17.50 -13.95
CA GLY A 491 -20.51 18.20 -12.98
C GLY A 491 -19.95 19.60 -12.67
N GLU A 492 -19.95 19.96 -11.39
CA GLU A 492 -19.35 21.18 -10.86
C GLU A 492 -17.97 20.90 -10.20
N SER A 493 -17.30 19.81 -10.59
CA SER A 493 -16.02 19.45 -9.99
C SER A 493 -14.93 20.48 -10.24
N LEU A 494 -14.11 20.72 -9.21
CA LEU A 494 -12.96 21.62 -9.25
C LEU A 494 -11.68 20.85 -8.90
N SER A 495 -10.49 21.37 -9.24
CA SER A 495 -9.25 20.78 -8.71
C SER A 495 -9.14 21.01 -7.20
N ASP A 496 -8.44 20.12 -6.48
CA ASP A 496 -8.13 20.33 -5.06
C ASP A 496 -7.51 21.72 -4.83
N TYR A 497 -6.61 22.15 -5.72
CA TYR A 497 -5.98 23.47 -5.66
C TYR A 497 -7.00 24.62 -5.74
N ALA A 498 -7.96 24.54 -6.67
CA ALA A 498 -8.99 25.58 -6.83
C ALA A 498 -9.90 25.68 -5.59
N ILE A 499 -10.32 24.55 -5.03
CA ILE A 499 -11.14 24.49 -3.82
C ILE A 499 -10.39 25.11 -2.63
N LEU A 500 -9.14 24.68 -2.41
CA LEU A 500 -8.33 25.15 -1.31
C LEU A 500 -7.91 26.61 -1.47
N THR A 501 -7.81 27.11 -2.71
CA THR A 501 -7.64 28.54 -3.00
C THR A 501 -8.84 29.34 -2.49
N GLU A 502 -10.06 28.96 -2.84
CA GLU A 502 -11.27 29.66 -2.39
C GLU A 502 -11.50 29.56 -0.87
N LEU A 503 -11.11 28.44 -0.27
CA LEU A 503 -11.14 28.26 1.18
C LEU A 503 -10.08 29.11 1.88
N SER A 504 -8.87 29.20 1.31
CA SER A 504 -7.79 30.04 1.85
C SER A 504 -8.13 31.54 1.84
N LYS A 505 -8.89 32.01 0.84
CA LYS A 505 -9.42 33.38 0.79
C LYS A 505 -10.32 33.68 1.98
N ARG A 506 -11.28 32.77 2.25
CA ARG A 506 -12.22 32.90 3.38
C ARG A 506 -11.52 32.90 4.74
N LEU A 507 -10.40 32.18 4.86
CA LEU A 507 -9.58 32.12 6.06
C LEU A 507 -8.47 33.19 6.12
N GLY A 508 -8.34 34.05 5.11
CA GLY A 508 -7.36 35.13 5.09
C GLY A 508 -5.91 34.69 4.88
N VAL A 509 -5.68 33.50 4.31
CA VAL A 509 -4.35 32.90 4.11
C VAL A 509 -4.01 32.63 2.63
N GLU A 510 -4.75 33.23 1.70
CA GLU A 510 -4.58 33.05 0.24
C GLU A 510 -3.12 33.18 -0.21
N ASN A 511 -2.47 34.32 0.09
CA ASN A 511 -1.09 34.57 -0.34
C ASN A 511 -0.09 33.53 0.18
N GLN A 512 -0.36 32.89 1.33
CA GLN A 512 0.51 31.85 1.88
C GLN A 512 0.30 30.51 1.16
N PHE A 513 -0.94 30.24 0.75
CA PHE A 513 -1.28 29.02 0.02
C PHE A 513 -0.89 29.11 -1.45
N THR A 514 -1.36 30.13 -2.18
CA THR A 514 -1.19 30.26 -3.62
C THR A 514 0.15 30.87 -4.02
N GLU A 515 0.77 31.66 -3.14
CA GLU A 515 1.91 32.52 -3.47
C GLU A 515 1.66 33.40 -4.70
N GLY A 516 0.40 33.74 -4.97
CA GLY A 516 -0.02 34.55 -6.12
C GLY A 516 0.08 33.82 -7.47
N ARG A 517 0.18 32.49 -7.48
CA ARG A 517 0.28 31.66 -8.69
C ARG A 517 -1.05 30.97 -9.02
N ASP A 518 -1.37 30.86 -10.30
CA ASP A 518 -2.42 29.94 -10.77
C ASP A 518 -1.86 28.53 -11.08
N GLU A 519 -2.67 27.67 -11.68
CA GLU A 519 -2.25 26.31 -12.08
C GLU A 519 -1.02 26.33 -13.00
N TRP A 520 -1.03 27.16 -14.05
CA TRP A 520 0.05 27.21 -15.04
C TRP A 520 1.32 27.79 -14.45
N ASP A 521 1.19 28.86 -13.67
CA ASP A 521 2.31 29.47 -12.95
C ASP A 521 2.97 28.45 -12.01
N TRP A 522 2.18 27.59 -11.34
CA TRP A 522 2.71 26.55 -10.48
C TRP A 522 3.43 25.45 -11.25
N LEU A 523 2.86 24.96 -12.36
CA LEU A 523 3.48 23.93 -13.20
C LEU A 523 4.82 24.41 -13.77
N GLU A 524 4.85 25.64 -14.29
CA GLU A 524 6.09 26.26 -14.77
C GLU A 524 7.07 26.44 -13.60
N HIS A 525 6.61 26.96 -12.46
CA HIS A 525 7.48 27.20 -11.31
C HIS A 525 8.13 25.92 -10.79
N ILE A 526 7.38 24.82 -10.61
CA ILE A 526 7.96 23.57 -10.09
C ILE A 526 8.93 22.94 -11.10
N TYR A 527 8.64 23.05 -12.40
CA TYR A 527 9.53 22.56 -13.46
C TYR A 527 10.83 23.36 -13.50
N GLU A 528 10.73 24.69 -13.55
CA GLU A 528 11.88 25.57 -13.70
C GLU A 528 12.78 25.54 -12.45
N ARG A 529 12.19 25.51 -11.24
CA ARG A 529 12.95 25.32 -10.00
C ARG A 529 13.67 23.98 -9.93
N TRP A 530 13.05 22.92 -10.44
CA TRP A 530 13.69 21.62 -10.56
C TRP A 530 14.85 21.67 -11.57
N ARG A 531 14.61 22.24 -12.76
CA ARG A 531 15.63 22.40 -13.82
C ARG A 531 16.85 23.17 -13.34
N GLU A 532 16.66 24.23 -12.55
CA GLU A 532 17.73 25.02 -11.93
C GLU A 532 18.51 24.27 -10.85
N ALA A 533 17.89 23.30 -10.17
CA ALA A 533 18.45 22.64 -9.00
C ALA A 533 19.19 21.33 -9.31
N ILE A 534 18.92 20.70 -10.46
CA ILE A 534 19.59 19.45 -10.84
C ILE A 534 21.01 19.72 -11.40
N PRO A 535 21.94 18.75 -11.31
CA PRO A 535 23.31 18.96 -11.78
C PRO A 535 23.38 19.26 -13.30
N ASP A 536 24.22 20.21 -13.70
CA ASP A 536 24.37 20.71 -15.08
C ASP A 536 24.43 19.61 -16.16
N GLN A 537 25.09 18.49 -15.87
CA GLN A 537 25.24 17.36 -16.80
C GLN A 537 23.94 16.60 -17.08
N PHE A 538 22.90 16.80 -16.26
CA PHE A 538 21.56 16.21 -16.40
C PHE A 538 20.48 17.26 -16.69
N THR A 539 20.83 18.55 -16.67
CA THR A 539 19.88 19.65 -16.92
C THR A 539 19.30 19.55 -18.33
N PRO A 540 17.97 19.44 -18.49
CA PRO A 540 17.36 19.40 -19.81
C PRO A 540 17.54 20.76 -20.50
N GLY A 541 17.79 20.72 -21.81
CA GLY A 541 17.86 21.95 -22.62
C GLY A 541 16.50 22.61 -22.86
N GLN A 542 15.40 21.90 -22.54
CA GLN A 542 14.03 22.35 -22.76
C GLN A 542 13.52 23.19 -21.58
N ASN A 543 12.96 24.36 -21.86
CA ASN A 543 12.13 25.08 -20.89
C ASN A 543 10.73 24.50 -20.77
N PHE A 544 9.97 24.98 -19.77
CA PHE A 544 8.64 24.45 -19.51
C PHE A 544 7.73 24.47 -20.74
N ALA A 545 7.72 25.55 -21.51
CA ALA A 545 6.92 25.65 -22.73
C ALA A 545 7.39 24.68 -23.83
N GLU A 546 8.69 24.48 -23.97
CA GLU A 546 9.28 23.52 -24.92
C GLU A 546 8.97 22.08 -24.52
N PHE A 547 9.11 21.74 -23.23
CA PHE A 547 8.72 20.44 -22.67
C PHE A 547 7.22 20.18 -22.87
N TRP A 548 6.38 21.17 -22.60
CA TRP A 548 4.94 21.03 -22.76
C TRP A 548 4.56 20.76 -24.22
N ALA A 549 5.22 21.44 -25.17
CA ALA A 549 5.02 21.23 -26.60
C ALA A 549 5.58 19.87 -27.08
N SER A 550 6.70 19.39 -26.51
CA SER A 550 7.28 18.08 -26.85
C SER A 550 6.54 16.91 -26.23
N ARG A 551 5.63 17.16 -25.28
CA ARG A 551 4.79 16.18 -24.56
C ARG A 551 5.55 15.26 -23.60
N HIS A 552 6.82 14.98 -23.89
CA HIS A 552 7.69 14.16 -23.06
C HIS A 552 9.10 14.75 -22.98
N LEU A 553 9.79 14.39 -21.90
CA LEU A 553 11.19 14.70 -21.64
C LEU A 553 11.90 13.46 -21.07
N ASP A 554 13.00 13.06 -21.69
CA ASP A 554 13.87 12.00 -21.17
C ASP A 554 14.65 12.47 -19.94
N LEU A 555 14.73 11.61 -18.92
CA LEU A 555 15.46 11.85 -17.67
C LEU A 555 16.67 10.93 -17.59
N PRO A 556 17.88 11.38 -18.00
CA PRO A 556 19.04 10.51 -18.10
C PRO A 556 19.70 10.22 -16.75
N GLY A 557 20.46 9.13 -16.69
CA GLY A 557 21.41 8.85 -15.62
C GLY A 557 20.94 7.87 -14.55
N ALA A 558 19.82 7.18 -14.76
CA ALA A 558 19.34 6.15 -13.84
C ALA A 558 20.44 5.09 -13.59
N ASP A 559 20.76 4.88 -12.31
CA ASP A 559 21.75 3.88 -11.89
C ASP A 559 21.12 2.49 -11.97
N SER A 560 21.27 1.86 -13.13
CA SER A 560 20.72 0.54 -13.40
C SER A 560 21.63 -0.60 -12.93
N LYS A 561 22.80 -0.31 -12.33
CA LYS A 561 23.76 -1.33 -11.85
C LYS A 561 23.97 -1.29 -10.33
N HIS A 562 23.05 -0.67 -9.61
CA HIS A 562 23.13 -0.53 -8.17
C HIS A 562 23.11 -1.88 -7.44
N VAL A 563 24.03 -2.05 -6.49
CA VAL A 563 24.06 -3.17 -5.54
C VAL A 563 23.90 -2.63 -4.12
N LEU A 564 22.85 -3.08 -3.43
CA LEU A 564 22.57 -2.65 -2.06
C LEU A 564 23.72 -3.07 -1.13
N PHE A 565 24.23 -2.12 -0.34
CA PHE A 565 25.34 -2.30 0.62
C PHE A 565 26.69 -2.73 0.01
N GLU A 566 26.93 -2.48 -1.28
CA GLU A 566 28.22 -2.78 -1.92
C GLU A 566 29.40 -2.08 -1.24
N ASP A 567 29.26 -0.77 -0.96
CA ASP A 567 30.32 0.03 -0.32
C ASP A 567 30.57 -0.40 1.13
N PHE A 568 29.50 -0.71 1.88
CA PHE A 568 29.61 -1.28 3.22
C PHE A 568 30.37 -2.62 3.20
N ARG A 569 30.11 -3.48 2.20
CA ARG A 569 30.84 -4.73 2.06
C ARG A 569 32.32 -4.50 1.76
N LYS A 570 32.65 -3.56 0.86
CA LYS A 570 34.02 -3.25 0.46
C LYS A 570 34.87 -2.78 1.65
N ASP A 571 34.32 -1.88 2.47
CA ASP A 571 35.00 -1.36 3.65
C ASP A 571 33.97 -0.95 4.74
N PRO A 572 33.65 -1.85 5.69
CA PRO A 572 32.62 -1.59 6.69
C PRO A 572 33.04 -0.58 7.76
N ASP A 573 34.34 -0.27 7.89
CA ASP A 573 34.83 0.75 8.82
C ASP A 573 34.72 2.15 8.24
N LYS A 574 34.92 2.28 6.92
CA LYS A 574 34.74 3.55 6.19
C LYS A 574 33.27 3.82 5.85
N HIS A 575 32.52 2.80 5.48
CA HIS A 575 31.12 2.90 5.04
C HIS A 575 30.16 2.31 6.07
N ARG A 576 30.32 2.70 7.34
CA ARG A 576 29.50 2.23 8.46
C ARG A 576 28.02 2.48 8.20
N LEU A 577 27.18 1.50 8.57
CA LEU A 577 25.73 1.68 8.58
C LEU A 577 25.32 2.70 9.66
N ALA A 578 24.13 3.28 9.53
CA ALA A 578 23.61 4.24 10.52
C ALA A 578 22.96 3.57 11.75
N THR A 579 23.38 2.34 12.08
CA THR A 579 23.03 1.64 13.32
C THR A 579 23.97 2.07 14.47
N PRO A 580 23.59 1.87 15.75
CA PRO A 580 24.47 2.14 16.88
C PRO A 580 25.86 1.48 16.77
N SER A 581 25.91 0.23 16.30
CA SER A 581 27.17 -0.50 16.07
C SER A 581 27.93 -0.04 14.81
N GLY A 582 27.25 0.53 13.83
CA GLY A 582 27.78 0.77 12.49
C GLY A 582 27.88 -0.49 11.63
N ARG A 583 27.16 -1.55 12.03
CA ARG A 583 27.09 -2.90 11.44
C ARG A 583 25.63 -3.35 11.35
N ILE A 584 25.38 -4.50 10.72
CA ILE A 584 24.04 -5.10 10.71
C ILE A 584 23.74 -5.66 12.11
N GLU A 585 22.62 -5.25 12.71
CA GLU A 585 22.23 -5.73 14.05
C GLU A 585 21.34 -6.99 13.94
N ILE A 586 21.96 -8.19 13.97
CA ILE A 586 21.19 -9.45 14.07
C ILE A 586 20.42 -9.48 15.38
N SER A 587 21.07 -9.03 16.47
CA SER A 587 20.40 -8.70 17.72
C SER A 587 20.59 -7.21 18.01
N SER A 588 19.52 -6.49 18.33
CA SER A 588 19.53 -5.04 18.57
C SER A 588 19.38 -4.70 20.05
N SER A 589 20.41 -4.09 20.61
CA SER A 589 20.41 -3.60 22.00
C SER A 589 19.40 -2.47 22.22
N THR A 590 19.11 -1.68 21.19
CA THR A 590 18.08 -0.63 21.23
C THR A 590 16.70 -1.23 21.43
N ILE A 591 16.32 -2.21 20.59
CA ILE A 591 15.04 -2.91 20.70
C ILE A 591 14.95 -3.67 22.03
N ALA A 592 16.05 -4.31 22.46
CA ALA A 592 16.13 -4.95 23.77
C ALA A 592 15.78 -3.97 24.91
N GLY A 593 16.29 -2.74 24.84
CA GLY A 593 16.08 -1.69 25.83
C GLY A 593 14.63 -1.22 25.96
N PHE A 594 13.78 -1.46 24.96
CA PHE A 594 12.35 -1.13 25.03
C PHE A 594 11.56 -2.13 25.88
N GLY A 595 12.05 -3.37 26.04
CA GLY A 595 11.40 -4.38 26.87
C GLY A 595 10.04 -4.87 26.35
N TYR A 596 9.82 -4.81 25.03
CA TYR A 596 8.58 -5.27 24.40
C TYR A 596 8.56 -6.81 24.26
N ASP A 597 7.48 -7.41 24.73
CA ASP A 597 7.20 -8.86 24.66
C ASP A 597 6.82 -9.32 23.24
N ASP A 598 6.19 -8.44 22.46
CA ASP A 598 5.74 -8.67 21.09
C ASP A 598 6.76 -8.26 20.00
N CYS A 599 7.95 -7.81 20.40
CA CYS A 599 9.08 -7.62 19.50
C CYS A 599 10.42 -7.82 20.24
N PRO A 600 10.88 -9.09 20.39
CA PRO A 600 12.13 -9.44 21.07
C PRO A 600 13.38 -8.84 20.41
N PRO A 601 14.57 -8.92 21.04
CA PRO A 601 15.77 -8.21 20.59
C PRO A 601 16.47 -8.84 19.37
N HIS A 602 15.98 -9.96 18.86
CA HIS A 602 16.46 -10.63 17.65
C HIS A 602 15.28 -11.33 16.96
N PRO A 603 15.42 -11.79 15.70
CA PRO A 603 14.36 -12.52 15.02
C PRO A 603 13.85 -13.68 15.86
N THR A 604 12.55 -13.72 16.11
CA THR A 604 11.92 -14.68 17.02
C THR A 604 10.60 -15.16 16.45
N TRP A 605 10.30 -16.45 16.60
CA TRP A 605 9.00 -16.99 16.25
C TRP A 605 8.03 -16.67 17.38
N LEU A 606 7.04 -15.84 17.05
CA LEU A 606 5.88 -15.55 17.87
C LEU A 606 4.67 -16.06 17.09
N ALA A 607 3.84 -16.91 17.67
CA ALA A 607 2.69 -17.50 16.97
C ALA A 607 1.56 -16.46 16.84
N PRO A 608 1.22 -16.00 15.63
CA PRO A 608 0.05 -15.16 15.40
C PRO A 608 -1.23 -15.96 15.61
N GLU A 609 -2.31 -15.31 16.04
CA GLU A 609 -3.61 -15.95 16.26
C GLU A 609 -4.17 -16.56 14.97
N GLU A 610 -3.85 -15.95 13.82
CA GLU A 610 -4.23 -16.43 12.49
C GLU A 610 -3.65 -17.81 12.15
N THR A 611 -2.62 -18.27 12.88
CA THR A 611 -1.97 -19.57 12.66
C THR A 611 -2.54 -20.70 13.54
N VAL A 612 -3.38 -20.38 14.52
CA VAL A 612 -3.88 -21.34 15.51
C VAL A 612 -5.09 -22.10 14.96
N ASP A 613 -5.12 -23.43 15.09
CA ASP A 613 -6.25 -24.29 14.69
C ASP A 613 -6.60 -24.27 13.18
N VAL A 614 -5.67 -23.97 12.27
CA VAL A 614 -5.94 -24.03 10.80
C VAL A 614 -6.39 -25.43 10.42
N GLY A 615 -7.48 -25.53 9.65
CA GLY A 615 -8.15 -26.78 9.30
C GLY A 615 -9.12 -27.31 10.37
N SER A 616 -9.36 -26.57 11.45
CA SER A 616 -10.27 -26.96 12.53
C SER A 616 -10.94 -25.76 13.22
N GLY A 617 -11.85 -26.03 14.16
CA GLY A 617 -12.56 -24.98 14.90
C GLY A 617 -13.68 -24.31 14.11
N GLN A 618 -14.14 -23.15 14.60
CA GLN A 618 -15.27 -22.41 14.01
C GLN A 618 -14.92 -21.74 12.68
N TYR A 619 -13.67 -21.31 12.52
CA TYR A 619 -13.18 -20.59 11.34
C TYR A 619 -11.96 -21.31 10.76
N PRO A 620 -12.11 -22.50 10.16
CA PRO A 620 -10.98 -23.39 9.84
C PRO A 620 -10.06 -22.89 8.72
N LEU A 621 -10.48 -21.92 7.91
CA LEU A 621 -9.72 -21.42 6.77
C LEU A 621 -8.94 -20.16 7.13
N CYS A 622 -7.78 -19.96 6.51
CA CYS A 622 -7.08 -18.68 6.54
C CYS A 622 -7.37 -17.91 5.25
N LEU A 623 -7.98 -16.72 5.38
CA LEU A 623 -8.18 -15.78 4.29
C LEU A 623 -6.91 -14.97 4.04
N VAL A 624 -6.45 -14.94 2.80
CA VAL A 624 -5.40 -14.03 2.31
C VAL A 624 -6.07 -12.88 1.55
N ALA A 625 -6.14 -11.72 2.20
CA ALA A 625 -6.63 -10.46 1.62
C ALA A 625 -5.47 -9.69 0.96
N ASN A 626 -5.23 -9.93 -0.32
CA ASN A 626 -4.11 -9.33 -1.06
C ASN A 626 -4.55 -8.21 -2.02
N ASN A 627 -3.61 -7.66 -2.78
CA ASN A 627 -3.91 -6.60 -3.75
C ASN A 627 -4.60 -7.19 -5.00
N PRO A 628 -5.56 -6.45 -5.61
CA PRO A 628 -6.29 -6.91 -6.79
C PRO A 628 -5.42 -6.90 -8.06
N ALA A 629 -5.76 -7.78 -9.00
CA ALA A 629 -5.20 -7.76 -10.35
C ALA A 629 -6.02 -6.89 -11.32
N SER A 630 -7.27 -6.60 -10.97
CA SER A 630 -8.25 -5.95 -11.86
C SER A 630 -8.43 -4.45 -11.62
N ARG A 631 -7.69 -3.88 -10.65
CA ARG A 631 -7.73 -2.47 -10.25
C ARG A 631 -6.52 -2.09 -9.41
N LEU A 632 -6.37 -0.80 -9.12
CA LEU A 632 -5.48 -0.31 -8.07
C LEU A 632 -6.31 -0.07 -6.82
N HIS A 633 -6.15 -0.89 -5.78
CA HIS A 633 -6.88 -0.71 -4.52
C HIS A 633 -8.40 -0.64 -4.79
N SER A 634 -9.10 0.41 -4.36
CA SER A 634 -10.50 0.66 -4.70
C SER A 634 -10.71 1.55 -5.93
N GLN A 635 -9.65 2.00 -6.60
CA GLN A 635 -9.80 2.93 -7.72
C GLN A 635 -10.44 2.24 -8.92
N LEU A 636 -11.45 2.87 -9.50
CA LEU A 636 -12.14 2.41 -10.70
C LEU A 636 -12.70 0.99 -10.54
N ASP A 637 -13.30 0.70 -9.38
CA ASP A 637 -13.98 -0.58 -9.11
C ASP A 637 -15.18 -0.82 -10.04
N ASN A 638 -15.74 0.25 -10.62
CA ASN A 638 -16.73 0.24 -11.71
C ASN A 638 -16.10 0.16 -13.12
N GLY A 639 -14.77 0.07 -13.23
CA GLY A 639 -14.04 -0.06 -14.48
C GLY A 639 -14.23 -1.41 -15.17
N ALA A 640 -14.03 -1.44 -16.49
CA ALA A 640 -14.29 -2.63 -17.31
C ALA A 640 -13.58 -3.90 -16.81
N VAL A 641 -12.27 -3.82 -16.52
CA VAL A 641 -11.48 -4.96 -16.03
C VAL A 641 -11.95 -5.40 -14.63
N SER A 642 -12.34 -4.45 -13.77
CA SER A 642 -12.91 -4.77 -12.45
C SER A 642 -14.24 -5.50 -12.60
N VAL A 643 -15.17 -4.96 -13.38
CA VAL A 643 -16.51 -5.53 -13.60
C VAL A 643 -16.43 -6.90 -14.27
N GLU A 644 -15.57 -7.07 -15.27
CA GLU A 644 -15.34 -8.35 -15.97
C GLU A 644 -14.88 -9.47 -15.01
N SER A 645 -14.17 -9.12 -13.93
CA SER A 645 -13.67 -10.10 -12.94
C SER A 645 -14.72 -10.55 -11.92
N LYS A 646 -15.85 -9.85 -11.80
CA LYS A 646 -16.85 -10.09 -10.75
C LYS A 646 -17.74 -11.28 -11.08
N VAL A 647 -18.12 -12.04 -10.05
CA VAL A 647 -19.08 -13.14 -10.15
C VAL A 647 -20.44 -12.63 -9.67
N LEU A 648 -21.40 -12.53 -10.60
CA LEU A 648 -22.71 -11.91 -10.37
C LEU A 648 -22.57 -10.53 -9.68
N GLY A 649 -21.58 -9.72 -10.07
CA GLY A 649 -21.34 -8.38 -9.49
C GLY A 649 -20.65 -8.36 -8.12
N ARG A 650 -20.18 -9.50 -7.59
CA ARG A 650 -19.45 -9.58 -6.33
C ARG A 650 -17.99 -9.92 -6.56
N GLU A 651 -17.13 -9.51 -5.65
CA GLU A 651 -15.70 -9.80 -5.71
C GLU A 651 -15.45 -11.32 -5.68
N PRO A 652 -14.55 -11.84 -6.53
CA PRO A 652 -14.25 -13.27 -6.57
C PRO A 652 -13.42 -13.70 -5.37
N ILE A 653 -13.91 -14.70 -4.64
CA ILE A 653 -13.14 -15.46 -3.65
C ILE A 653 -12.67 -16.77 -4.27
N ARG A 654 -11.35 -16.98 -4.26
CA ARG A 654 -10.70 -18.20 -4.76
C ARG A 654 -10.58 -19.24 -3.64
N LEU A 655 -10.95 -20.48 -3.94
CA LEU A 655 -10.86 -21.62 -3.03
C LEU A 655 -10.14 -22.79 -3.69
N ASN A 656 -9.38 -23.55 -2.89
CA ASN A 656 -8.88 -24.84 -3.32
C ASN A 656 -10.06 -25.79 -3.63
N PRO A 657 -10.01 -26.58 -4.74
CA PRO A 657 -11.11 -27.48 -5.10
C PRO A 657 -11.48 -28.49 -4.02
N GLY A 658 -10.52 -28.98 -3.22
CA GLY A 658 -10.77 -29.90 -2.12
C GLY A 658 -11.56 -29.25 -0.98
N ASP A 659 -11.19 -28.02 -0.60
CA ASP A 659 -11.88 -27.26 0.44
C ASP A 659 -13.30 -26.86 0.03
N ALA A 660 -13.49 -26.53 -1.24
CA ALA A 660 -14.79 -26.24 -1.82
C ALA A 660 -15.68 -27.49 -1.87
N GLN A 661 -15.13 -28.64 -2.28
CA GLN A 661 -15.86 -29.91 -2.29
C GLN A 661 -16.34 -30.28 -0.88
N ALA A 662 -15.50 -30.11 0.15
CA ALA A 662 -15.86 -30.37 1.55
C ALA A 662 -17.02 -29.49 2.05
N ARG A 663 -17.26 -28.35 1.40
CA ARG A 663 -18.30 -27.36 1.73
C ARG A 663 -19.48 -27.34 0.77
N GLY A 664 -19.47 -28.18 -0.27
CA GLY A 664 -20.49 -28.19 -1.32
C GLY A 664 -20.54 -26.91 -2.17
N ILE A 665 -19.40 -26.21 -2.30
CA ILE A 665 -19.28 -24.96 -3.08
C ILE A 665 -18.85 -25.28 -4.51
N ALA A 666 -19.54 -24.71 -5.49
CA ALA A 666 -19.18 -24.74 -6.90
C ALA A 666 -18.74 -23.35 -7.41
N THR A 667 -17.99 -23.32 -8.51
CA THR A 667 -17.67 -22.06 -9.21
C THR A 667 -18.97 -21.35 -9.61
N GLY A 668 -19.06 -20.05 -9.31
CA GLY A 668 -20.22 -19.21 -9.60
C GLY A 668 -21.22 -19.08 -8.46
N ASP A 669 -21.11 -19.90 -7.41
CA ASP A 669 -21.96 -19.77 -6.23
C ASP A 669 -21.69 -18.44 -5.50
N ILE A 670 -22.75 -17.85 -4.95
CA ILE A 670 -22.60 -16.80 -3.94
C ILE A 670 -22.34 -17.48 -2.60
N VAL A 671 -21.28 -17.04 -1.92
CA VAL A 671 -20.88 -17.58 -0.63
C VAL A 671 -20.95 -16.50 0.44
N LEU A 672 -21.30 -16.92 1.65
CA LEU A 672 -21.21 -16.13 2.86
C LEU A 672 -19.90 -16.48 3.57
N VAL A 673 -19.06 -15.47 3.76
CA VAL A 673 -17.76 -15.58 4.42
C VAL A 673 -17.86 -14.91 5.78
N ARG A 674 -17.50 -15.63 6.84
CA ARG A 674 -17.59 -15.12 8.21
C ARG A 674 -16.25 -15.19 8.91
N SER A 675 -15.93 -14.16 9.69
CA SER A 675 -14.86 -14.14 10.68
C SER A 675 -15.45 -13.86 12.06
N ASP A 676 -14.58 -13.62 13.04
CA ASP A 676 -14.96 -13.15 14.36
C ASP A 676 -15.32 -11.64 14.40
N THR A 677 -14.95 -10.88 13.36
CA THR A 677 -15.24 -9.44 13.27
C THR A 677 -16.49 -9.14 12.44
N GLY A 678 -16.86 -10.00 11.49
CA GLY A 678 -18.00 -9.71 10.62
C GLY A 678 -18.26 -10.76 9.54
N GLU A 679 -19.11 -10.38 8.60
CA GLU A 679 -19.57 -11.23 7.51
C GLU A 679 -19.59 -10.48 6.18
N MET A 680 -19.34 -11.18 5.07
CA MET A 680 -19.47 -10.63 3.71
C MET A 680 -20.00 -11.65 2.72
N LEU A 681 -20.60 -11.17 1.63
CA LEU A 681 -20.87 -11.97 0.44
C LEU A 681 -19.73 -11.85 -0.58
N ALA A 682 -19.42 -12.96 -1.25
CA ALA A 682 -18.46 -13.02 -2.35
C ALA A 682 -18.92 -14.07 -3.38
N GLY A 683 -18.32 -14.08 -4.57
CA GLY A 683 -18.60 -15.11 -5.58
C GLY A 683 -17.46 -16.13 -5.70
N ALA A 684 -17.79 -17.41 -5.66
CA ALA A 684 -16.80 -18.48 -5.58
C ALA A 684 -16.11 -18.77 -6.94
N VAL A 685 -14.78 -18.92 -6.90
CA VAL A 685 -13.94 -19.38 -8.00
C VAL A 685 -13.07 -20.52 -7.50
N LEU A 686 -13.13 -21.69 -8.12
CA LEU A 686 -12.26 -22.81 -7.74
C LEU A 686 -10.91 -22.71 -8.45
N ASP A 687 -9.82 -22.82 -7.69
CA ASP A 687 -8.45 -22.64 -8.20
C ASP A 687 -7.45 -23.52 -7.43
N ASP A 688 -6.81 -24.46 -8.12
CA ASP A 688 -5.83 -25.39 -7.55
C ASP A 688 -4.46 -24.75 -7.26
N ARG A 689 -4.26 -23.49 -7.68
CA ARG A 689 -3.09 -22.67 -7.32
C ARG A 689 -3.21 -22.06 -5.92
N VAL A 690 -4.33 -22.24 -5.24
CA VAL A 690 -4.53 -21.88 -3.84
C VAL A 690 -4.28 -23.09 -2.95
N SER A 691 -3.47 -22.93 -1.92
CA SER A 691 -3.16 -24.01 -0.96
C SER A 691 -4.42 -24.50 -0.20
N GLY A 692 -4.40 -25.75 0.26
CA GLY A 692 -5.46 -26.27 1.13
C GLY A 692 -5.56 -25.49 2.45
N ASN A 693 -6.78 -25.38 2.98
CA ASN A 693 -7.17 -24.53 4.11
C ASN A 693 -6.93 -23.02 3.91
N VAL A 694 -6.63 -22.58 2.69
CA VAL A 694 -6.46 -21.17 2.34
C VAL A 694 -7.57 -20.76 1.38
N VAL A 695 -8.09 -19.55 1.60
CA VAL A 695 -8.95 -18.86 0.63
C VAL A 695 -8.35 -17.50 0.32
N GLN A 696 -8.59 -16.99 -0.88
CA GLN A 696 -8.00 -15.73 -1.34
C GLN A 696 -9.07 -14.84 -1.90
N ILE A 697 -9.15 -13.61 -1.41
CA ILE A 697 -9.96 -12.56 -2.02
C ILE A 697 -9.12 -11.29 -2.10
N SER A 698 -9.30 -10.51 -3.15
CA SER A 698 -8.54 -9.27 -3.30
C SER A 698 -9.26 -8.14 -2.57
N THR A 699 -8.49 -7.26 -1.92
CA THR A 699 -9.02 -5.99 -1.41
C THR A 699 -9.49 -5.11 -2.58
N GLY A 700 -10.41 -4.18 -2.36
CA GLY A 700 -10.70 -3.10 -3.33
C GLY A 700 -12.15 -2.95 -3.77
N ALA A 701 -12.96 -4.01 -3.67
CA ALA A 701 -14.39 -3.90 -3.86
C ALA A 701 -14.94 -2.78 -2.96
N TRP A 702 -15.73 -1.88 -3.52
CA TRP A 702 -16.29 -0.78 -2.73
C TRP A 702 -17.19 -1.35 -1.63
N PHE A 703 -17.03 -0.80 -0.43
CA PHE A 703 -17.73 -1.26 0.75
C PHE A 703 -19.24 -1.01 0.64
N ASP A 704 -19.99 -2.06 0.29
CA ASP A 704 -21.44 -2.03 0.20
C ASP A 704 -22.07 -2.58 1.48
N TYR A 705 -22.55 -1.69 2.34
CA TYR A 705 -23.19 -1.98 3.61
C TYR A 705 -24.71 -1.78 3.56
N SER A 706 -25.31 -1.80 2.36
CA SER A 706 -26.74 -1.49 2.16
C SER A 706 -27.71 -2.55 2.66
N SER A 707 -27.23 -3.78 2.91
CA SER A 707 -28.04 -4.91 3.42
C SER A 707 -27.45 -5.49 4.71
N PRO A 708 -27.44 -4.71 5.81
CA PRO A 708 -26.77 -5.10 7.05
C PRO A 708 -27.36 -6.36 7.72
N ASP A 709 -28.63 -6.69 7.44
CA ASP A 709 -29.28 -7.92 7.92
C ASP A 709 -28.77 -9.19 7.21
N VAL A 710 -28.09 -9.04 6.08
CA VAL A 710 -27.51 -10.15 5.29
C VAL A 710 -26.03 -10.31 5.60
N ALA A 711 -25.26 -9.23 5.50
CA ALA A 711 -23.82 -9.24 5.76
C ALA A 711 -23.31 -7.81 6.00
N GLY A 712 -22.18 -7.67 6.67
CA GLY A 712 -21.49 -6.39 6.84
C GLY A 712 -21.05 -5.76 5.51
N CYS A 713 -20.68 -6.60 4.53
CA CYS A 713 -20.47 -6.16 3.14
C CYS A 713 -21.05 -7.14 2.12
N ILE A 714 -21.94 -6.69 1.23
CA ILE A 714 -22.53 -7.57 0.19
C ILE A 714 -21.76 -7.59 -1.14
N HIS A 715 -20.75 -6.73 -1.30
CA HIS A 715 -19.94 -6.64 -2.52
C HIS A 715 -18.66 -7.48 -2.47
N GLY A 716 -18.18 -7.83 -1.27
CA GLY A 716 -16.97 -8.63 -1.07
C GLY A 716 -15.73 -7.83 -0.71
N ASN A 717 -15.86 -6.77 0.10
CA ASN A 717 -14.70 -6.09 0.67
C ASN A 717 -14.18 -6.87 1.90
N PRO A 718 -13.00 -7.50 1.84
CA PRO A 718 -12.51 -8.36 2.93
C PRO A 718 -12.17 -7.62 4.21
N ASN A 719 -12.00 -6.30 4.18
CA ASN A 719 -11.64 -5.57 5.38
C ASN A 719 -12.77 -5.45 6.40
N VAL A 720 -14.00 -5.85 6.06
CA VAL A 720 -15.06 -6.07 7.06
C VAL A 720 -14.76 -7.29 7.95
N LEU A 721 -13.92 -8.21 7.47
CA LEU A 721 -13.56 -9.45 8.16
C LEU A 721 -12.24 -9.35 8.93
N THR A 722 -11.40 -8.35 8.67
CA THR A 722 -10.04 -8.28 9.21
C THR A 722 -10.01 -7.54 10.54
N ARG A 723 -9.12 -7.95 11.44
CA ARG A 723 -8.97 -7.30 12.75
C ARG A 723 -8.12 -6.04 12.64
N ASP A 724 -8.56 -5.00 13.34
CA ASP A 724 -7.80 -3.76 13.48
C ASP A 724 -6.92 -3.79 14.73
N THR A 725 -5.68 -4.26 14.57
CA THR A 725 -4.67 -4.30 15.63
C THR A 725 -3.30 -3.90 15.08
N GLY A 726 -2.35 -3.57 15.96
CA GLY A 726 -0.97 -3.29 15.56
C GLY A 726 -0.16 -4.53 15.20
N SER A 727 0.92 -4.37 14.44
CA SER A 727 1.88 -5.48 14.25
C SER A 727 2.52 -5.90 15.58
N SER A 728 3.02 -4.92 16.34
CA SER A 728 3.61 -5.02 17.67
C SER A 728 3.66 -3.63 18.33
N LYS A 729 4.13 -3.52 19.58
CA LYS A 729 4.44 -2.23 20.23
C LYS A 729 5.58 -1.48 19.55
N LEU A 730 6.46 -2.18 18.81
CA LEU A 730 7.54 -1.53 18.08
C LEU A 730 6.96 -0.62 16.98
N ALA A 731 6.20 -1.20 16.05
CA ALA A 731 5.84 -0.48 14.83
C ALA A 731 4.38 -0.02 14.73
N GLN A 732 3.46 -0.69 15.43
CA GLN A 732 2.02 -0.41 15.31
C GLN A 732 1.55 -0.40 13.84
N GLY A 733 2.08 -1.31 13.01
CA GLY A 733 1.72 -1.46 11.59
C GLY A 733 0.31 -2.03 11.39
N SER A 734 -0.13 -2.11 10.13
CA SER A 734 -1.41 -2.72 9.75
C SER A 734 -1.31 -4.25 9.70
N THR A 735 -2.37 -4.94 10.11
CA THR A 735 -2.46 -6.42 10.15
C THR A 735 -3.55 -6.97 9.23
N GLY A 736 -4.06 -6.16 8.29
CA GLY A 736 -5.26 -6.46 7.50
C GLY A 736 -5.14 -7.53 6.41
N GLN A 737 -4.04 -8.28 6.35
CA GLN A 737 -3.82 -9.23 5.26
C GLN A 737 -4.38 -10.63 5.55
N LEU A 738 -4.41 -11.03 6.82
CA LEU A 738 -4.73 -12.40 7.23
C LEU A 738 -5.88 -12.37 8.22
N VAL A 739 -6.85 -13.27 8.03
CA VAL A 739 -7.90 -13.50 9.01
C VAL A 739 -8.48 -14.90 8.89
N ARG A 740 -8.96 -15.45 10.01
CA ARG A 740 -9.62 -16.75 10.05
C ARG A 740 -11.06 -16.62 9.61
N VAL A 741 -11.47 -17.52 8.73
CA VAL A 741 -12.83 -17.52 8.18
C VAL A 741 -13.44 -18.92 8.09
N GLU A 742 -14.77 -18.94 8.01
CA GLU A 742 -15.54 -20.03 7.43
C GLU A 742 -16.24 -19.52 6.16
N VAL A 743 -16.45 -20.41 5.21
CA VAL A 743 -17.13 -20.13 3.94
C VAL A 743 -18.25 -21.14 3.73
N GLU A 744 -19.44 -20.67 3.45
CA GLU A 744 -20.59 -21.51 3.12
C GLU A 744 -21.36 -20.97 1.91
N VAL A 745 -22.10 -21.84 1.21
CA VAL A 745 -23.02 -21.41 0.16
C VAL A 745 -24.12 -20.54 0.77
N TYR A 746 -24.33 -19.35 0.22
CA TYR A 746 -25.42 -18.49 0.65
C TYR A 746 -26.73 -18.94 0.00
N THR A 747 -27.70 -19.34 0.84
CA THR A 747 -29.00 -19.88 0.38
C THR A 747 -30.15 -18.90 0.47
N GLY A 748 -29.90 -17.67 0.93
CA GLY A 748 -30.92 -16.61 1.01
C GLY A 748 -31.18 -15.94 -0.33
N GLU A 749 -32.12 -14.98 -0.35
CA GLU A 749 -32.28 -14.09 -1.50
C GLU A 749 -31.03 -13.21 -1.63
N VAL A 750 -30.42 -13.18 -2.82
CA VAL A 750 -29.17 -12.46 -3.08
C VAL A 750 -29.49 -10.96 -3.26
N PRO A 751 -29.09 -10.08 -2.32
CA PRO A 751 -29.43 -8.65 -2.39
C PRO A 751 -28.56 -7.94 -3.43
N ASP A 752 -29.14 -7.09 -4.28
CA ASP A 752 -28.40 -6.34 -5.30
C ASP A 752 -27.25 -5.50 -4.73
N VAL A 753 -26.11 -5.48 -5.44
CA VAL A 753 -25.00 -4.55 -5.15
C VAL A 753 -25.38 -3.19 -5.72
N VAL A 754 -25.40 -2.18 -4.85
CA VAL A 754 -25.91 -0.82 -5.15
C VAL A 754 -24.86 0.25 -4.89
N VAL A 755 -23.64 -0.16 -4.55
CA VAL A 755 -22.53 0.75 -4.26
C VAL A 755 -22.10 1.60 -5.46
N HIS A 756 -22.55 1.33 -6.67
CA HIS A 756 -22.29 2.18 -7.85
C HIS A 756 -23.49 3.06 -8.22
N ASP A 757 -24.56 3.07 -7.42
CA ASP A 757 -25.73 3.95 -7.62
C ASP A 757 -25.67 5.14 -6.65
N GLN A 758 -25.35 6.33 -7.17
CA GLN A 758 -25.30 7.54 -6.35
C GLN A 758 -26.67 8.00 -5.84
N HIS A 759 -27.76 7.70 -6.56
CA HIS A 759 -29.07 8.29 -6.27
C HIS A 759 -29.65 7.83 -4.93
N ARG A 760 -29.18 6.70 -4.40
CA ARG A 760 -29.60 6.17 -3.10
C ARG A 760 -29.22 7.04 -1.91
N TRP A 761 -28.19 7.88 -2.05
CA TRP A 761 -27.64 8.67 -0.95
C TRP A 761 -28.09 10.12 -1.00
N MET A 762 -28.78 10.51 -2.08
CA MET A 762 -29.24 11.87 -2.29
C MET A 762 -30.66 12.03 -1.75
N SER A 763 -30.93 13.18 -1.14
CA SER A 763 -32.28 13.55 -0.76
C SER A 763 -33.20 13.61 -1.99
N PRO A 764 -34.44 13.08 -1.92
CA PRO A 764 -35.43 13.33 -2.95
C PRO A 764 -35.63 14.85 -3.08
N THR A 765 -35.49 15.37 -4.30
CA THR A 765 -35.64 16.80 -4.61
C THR A 765 -37.07 17.29 -4.52
#